data_AF-A0A653ZTP3-F1
#
_entry.id   AF-A0A653ZTP3-F1
#
_cell.length_a   1.000
_cell.length_b   1.000
_cell.length_c   1.000
_cell.angle_alpha   90.00
_cell.angle_beta   90.00
_cell.angle_gamma   90.00
#
_symmetry.space_group_name_H-M   'P 1'
#
loop_
_entity.id
_entity.type
_entity.pdbx_description
1 polymer ?
#
loop_
_entity_poly.entity_id
_entity_poly.type
_entity_poly.pdbx_seq_one_letter_code
_entity_poly.pdbx_strand_id
1 'polypeptide(L)'
;MARIVARSGERTLPLAGWSWLATPADAATTPADLPEGGDWQEAAVPGTVAGTLRSLGRLDDISANAIGQQDHWYRTRLTEALDGRLRFEGLATVTEIWVGGIRQADSASMFAAVEIAANCPAGTEIALCFRALAPKLATAPRRSRWRPAMIQPNGLRWFRTSALGSMPGWCPPGLPTGPYRPVLRIESEMNAPQIDAVDLRTRYDRQTGTVALSLTFAANSQMPRSAIMRCAGSEAPLHSGGGSQLAGTLSLPGIVPWFPHTHGEPALHDLTLMLDGETIDLGRVGFRSLEVDRGDDGEGFGLIVNGVPVFCRGACWSNADVTTLAGGRAAYEPWLRLAREAGMNMIRLPGVMTYEDDAFFALCDELGIMVWQEMMLANFDYPQGDAGFRAAIAAEAEALLSRTQGSPSLAVLCGGSEVFQQSAMLGAPPEAWSGPVFDEILPEAVAALRPDIAYVPNSPSGGPLPFVADKGVTHYYGVGAYMRGFDDARRANVRFAAESLAFANVPEEVSLRGGKPPAITHHPDWKRAVPRDAGASWDFEDVRDHYLERLYGLEPARLRREDPERYFALSRATVAEVMEETFAEWRRPASPTSGALVWLLQDLQPGAGWGVIASDGEPKSAWHGLARAFRPVQLALTDEGVNGLGLHVLNERPEPLAATVELTCWRAGEVEVIKAKRDVALAPRAAVTLSAFELIGRFFDIAYAYRFGPPGHDVTSAVLRDAASDAVLAEAFHFPLGRGHERHHCGLIAQLEREGDDWSLALSTRRLAQSVEIVDAGWRPERSWFHLAPGEPRRIRLHRRAGATGEPSGEVRAVNALDRAGYAAGA
;
A
#
# COMPACT_ATOMS: atom_id res chain seq x y z
N MET A 1 3.72 -17.32 16.45
CA MET A 1 4.86 -18.23 16.17
C MET A 1 5.43 -17.89 14.79
N ALA A 2 6.73 -18.11 14.56
CA ALA A 2 7.32 -18.04 13.22
C ALA A 2 6.52 -18.85 12.19
N ARG A 3 6.56 -18.41 10.93
CA ARG A 3 5.90 -19.06 9.80
C ARG A 3 6.40 -20.50 9.63
N ILE A 4 5.70 -21.45 10.25
CA ILE A 4 5.83 -22.87 9.94
C ILE A 4 4.74 -23.17 8.92
N VAL A 5 5.12 -23.47 7.69
CA VAL A 5 4.15 -23.72 6.60
C VAL A 5 3.47 -25.09 6.78
N ALA A 6 4.16 -26.05 7.39
CA ALA A 6 3.60 -27.33 7.80
C ALA A 6 4.32 -27.85 9.07
N ARG A 7 3.61 -28.55 9.97
CA ARG A 7 4.22 -29.26 11.10
C ARG A 7 4.10 -30.76 10.85
N SER A 8 5.18 -31.52 11.02
CA SER A 8 5.13 -32.99 10.89
C SER A 8 4.06 -33.58 11.80
N GLY A 9 3.19 -34.43 11.25
CA GLY A 9 2.11 -35.06 12.01
C GLY A 9 1.02 -34.11 12.50
N GLU A 10 0.94 -32.85 12.04
CA GLU A 10 -0.21 -31.98 12.28
C GLU A 10 -1.01 -31.78 10.97
N ARG A 11 -2.29 -32.13 10.99
CA ARG A 11 -3.23 -31.87 9.90
C ARG A 11 -4.05 -30.62 10.23
N THR A 12 -3.80 -29.55 9.48
CA THR A 12 -4.55 -28.28 9.58
C THR A 12 -5.48 -28.13 8.39
N LEU A 13 -6.78 -28.01 8.64
CA LEU A 13 -7.78 -27.82 7.58
C LEU A 13 -8.77 -26.72 7.93
N PRO A 14 -9.20 -25.89 6.96
CA PRO A 14 -10.29 -24.95 7.19
C PRO A 14 -11.62 -25.68 7.38
N LEU A 15 -12.45 -25.20 8.31
CA LEU A 15 -13.84 -25.60 8.41
C LEU A 15 -14.67 -24.86 7.35
N ALA A 16 -15.48 -25.62 6.62
CA ALA A 16 -16.34 -25.12 5.54
C ALA A 16 -17.83 -25.30 5.87
N GLY A 17 -18.71 -24.95 4.92
CA GLY A 17 -20.16 -25.21 5.02
C GLY A 17 -20.88 -24.34 6.06
N TRP A 18 -20.46 -23.08 6.18
CA TRP A 18 -21.04 -22.16 7.15
C TRP A 18 -22.36 -21.58 6.67
N SER A 19 -23.31 -21.47 7.60
CA SER A 19 -24.55 -20.72 7.41
C SER A 19 -24.64 -19.56 8.41
N TRP A 20 -25.25 -18.47 8.01
CA TRP A 20 -25.42 -17.23 8.78
C TRP A 20 -26.89 -16.87 8.98
N LEU A 21 -27.20 -16.32 10.16
CA LEU A 21 -28.51 -15.73 10.50
C LEU A 21 -28.31 -14.47 11.34
N ALA A 22 -29.07 -13.41 11.07
CA ALA A 22 -29.17 -12.24 11.93
C ALA A 22 -30.37 -12.35 12.88
N THR A 23 -30.20 -11.93 14.13
CA THR A 23 -31.28 -11.81 15.13
C THR A 23 -31.24 -10.42 15.77
N PRO A 24 -32.35 -9.96 16.39
CA PRO A 24 -32.26 -8.83 17.32
C PRO A 24 -31.21 -9.11 18.39
N ALA A 25 -30.56 -8.06 18.89
CA ALA A 25 -29.56 -8.18 19.96
C ALA A 25 -30.14 -8.94 21.16
N ASP A 26 -29.38 -9.92 21.66
CA ASP A 26 -29.71 -10.74 22.83
C ASP A 26 -31.03 -11.55 22.70
N ALA A 27 -31.57 -11.72 21.49
CA ALA A 27 -32.82 -12.47 21.27
C ALA A 27 -32.66 -13.99 21.47
N ALA A 28 -31.45 -14.51 21.27
CA ALA A 28 -31.09 -15.90 21.52
C ALA A 28 -29.95 -15.96 22.53
N THR A 29 -30.12 -16.77 23.58
CA THR A 29 -29.08 -16.94 24.61
C THR A 29 -28.10 -18.04 24.21
N THR A 30 -28.60 -19.08 23.55
CA THR A 30 -27.82 -20.24 23.12
C THR A 30 -28.14 -20.60 21.65
N PRO A 31 -27.30 -21.40 20.98
CA PRO A 31 -27.61 -21.91 19.65
C PRO A 31 -28.95 -22.67 19.57
N ALA A 32 -29.41 -23.28 20.66
CA ALA A 32 -30.66 -24.03 20.71
C ALA A 32 -31.92 -23.15 20.65
N ASP A 33 -31.79 -21.85 20.95
CA ASP A 33 -32.90 -20.88 20.88
C ASP A 33 -33.14 -20.39 19.44
N LEU A 34 -32.24 -20.72 18.51
CA LEU A 34 -32.31 -20.24 17.13
C LEU A 34 -33.39 -20.97 16.33
N PRO A 35 -34.18 -20.25 15.51
CA PRO A 35 -35.22 -20.87 14.71
C PRO A 35 -34.61 -21.74 13.60
N GLU A 36 -34.99 -23.03 13.56
CA GLU A 36 -34.59 -23.93 12.46
C GLU A 36 -35.10 -23.43 11.11
N GLY A 37 -36.32 -22.87 11.06
CA GLY A 37 -36.93 -22.25 9.88
C GLY A 37 -36.61 -20.75 9.70
N GLY A 38 -35.55 -20.24 10.35
CA GLY A 38 -35.09 -18.85 10.16
C GLY A 38 -34.49 -18.61 8.77
N ASP A 39 -34.22 -17.34 8.45
CA ASP A 39 -33.56 -16.90 7.20
C ASP A 39 -32.06 -17.26 7.18
N TRP A 40 -31.73 -18.54 7.28
CA TRP A 40 -30.36 -19.04 7.22
C TRP A 40 -29.83 -18.95 5.79
N GLN A 41 -28.73 -18.23 5.62
CA GLN A 41 -28.07 -18.04 4.33
C GLN A 41 -26.69 -18.70 4.34
N GLU A 42 -26.23 -19.19 3.20
CA GLU A 42 -24.85 -19.63 3.07
C GLU A 42 -23.90 -18.44 3.30
N ALA A 43 -22.81 -18.66 4.02
CA ALA A 43 -21.84 -17.61 4.33
C ALA A 43 -20.41 -18.08 4.09
N ALA A 44 -19.60 -17.21 3.49
CA ALA A 44 -18.18 -17.45 3.30
C ALA A 44 -17.42 -17.28 4.62
N VAL A 45 -16.52 -18.22 4.91
CA VAL A 45 -15.54 -18.13 5.99
C VAL A 45 -14.19 -18.54 5.39
N PRO A 46 -13.20 -17.63 5.31
CA PRO A 46 -13.20 -16.27 5.85
C PRO A 46 -14.20 -15.31 5.17
N GLY A 47 -14.80 -14.40 5.95
CA GLY A 47 -15.72 -13.39 5.43
C GLY A 47 -16.37 -12.53 6.52
N THR A 48 -17.19 -11.58 6.10
CA THR A 48 -17.96 -10.69 6.99
C THR A 48 -19.44 -10.75 6.67
N VAL A 49 -20.26 -10.30 7.61
CA VAL A 49 -21.71 -10.11 7.42
C VAL A 49 -21.98 -9.16 6.25
N ALA A 50 -21.23 -8.07 6.14
CA ALA A 50 -21.35 -7.14 5.01
C ALA A 50 -21.02 -7.83 3.68
N GLY A 51 -20.01 -8.70 3.65
CA GLY A 51 -19.67 -9.53 2.50
C GLY A 51 -20.79 -10.48 2.10
N THR A 52 -21.39 -11.18 3.08
CA THR A 52 -22.54 -12.05 2.87
C THR A 52 -23.72 -11.27 2.31
N LEU A 53 -24.10 -10.13 2.92
CA LEU A 53 -25.17 -9.27 2.43
C LEU A 53 -24.89 -8.78 0.99
N ARG A 54 -23.65 -8.42 0.67
CA ARG A 54 -23.25 -8.00 -0.68
C ARG A 54 -23.44 -9.13 -1.69
N SER A 55 -23.04 -10.36 -1.35
CA SER A 55 -23.21 -11.53 -2.22
C SER A 55 -24.68 -11.86 -2.50
N LEU A 56 -25.57 -11.56 -1.54
CA LEU A 56 -27.02 -11.72 -1.68
C LEU A 56 -27.71 -10.54 -2.38
N GLY A 57 -26.99 -9.48 -2.74
CA GLY A 57 -27.58 -8.24 -3.26
C GLY A 57 -28.41 -7.46 -2.23
N ARG A 58 -28.17 -7.69 -0.93
CA ARG A 58 -28.89 -7.14 0.22
C ARG A 58 -28.09 -6.08 1.00
N LEU A 59 -26.91 -5.68 0.51
CA LEU A 59 -26.09 -4.65 1.15
C LEU A 59 -26.47 -3.25 0.62
N ASP A 60 -26.94 -2.42 1.53
CA ASP A 60 -27.25 -1.00 1.37
C ASP A 60 -26.92 -0.26 2.68
N ASP A 61 -27.09 1.07 2.72
CA ASP A 61 -26.76 1.86 3.92
C ASP A 61 -27.58 1.44 5.15
N ILE A 62 -28.83 0.98 4.96
CA ILE A 62 -29.71 0.60 6.08
C ILE A 62 -29.21 -0.71 6.70
N SER A 63 -29.02 -1.73 5.87
CA SER A 63 -28.52 -3.04 6.27
C SER A 63 -27.09 -2.96 6.82
N ALA A 64 -26.21 -2.16 6.21
CA ALA A 64 -24.84 -1.94 6.70
C ALA A 64 -24.82 -1.32 8.10
N ASN A 65 -25.68 -0.34 8.36
CA ASN A 65 -25.82 0.26 9.70
C ASN A 65 -26.48 -0.68 10.71
N ALA A 66 -27.37 -1.57 10.25
CA ALA A 66 -28.04 -2.54 11.10
C ALA A 66 -27.10 -3.64 11.63
N ILE A 67 -25.99 -3.93 10.93
CA ILE A 67 -24.99 -4.94 11.36
C ILE A 67 -24.54 -4.70 12.81
N GLY A 68 -24.27 -3.45 13.18
CA GLY A 68 -23.84 -3.12 14.53
C GLY A 68 -24.90 -3.32 15.61
N GLN A 69 -26.18 -3.38 15.22
CA GLN A 69 -27.35 -3.39 16.11
C GLN A 69 -27.93 -4.80 16.33
N GLN A 70 -27.40 -5.79 15.62
CA GLN A 70 -27.93 -7.15 15.59
C GLN A 70 -26.89 -8.14 16.11
N ASP A 71 -27.39 -9.26 16.64
CA ASP A 71 -26.56 -10.42 16.86
C ASP A 71 -26.48 -11.21 15.54
N HIS A 72 -25.30 -11.73 15.23
CA HIS A 72 -25.06 -12.50 14.02
C HIS A 72 -24.55 -13.89 14.38
N TRP A 73 -25.30 -14.90 14.00
CA TRP A 73 -25.00 -16.29 14.27
C TRP A 73 -24.41 -16.94 13.03
N TYR A 74 -23.26 -17.58 13.18
CA TYR A 74 -22.68 -18.49 12.20
C TYR A 74 -22.74 -19.90 12.75
N ARG A 75 -23.08 -20.90 11.93
CA ARG A 75 -23.00 -22.31 12.32
C ARG A 75 -22.46 -23.19 11.20
N THR A 76 -21.75 -24.24 11.59
CA THR A 76 -21.35 -25.36 10.74
C THR A 76 -21.37 -26.65 11.56
N ARG A 77 -21.19 -27.80 10.91
CA ARG A 77 -21.05 -29.10 11.57
C ARG A 77 -19.75 -29.76 11.14
N LEU A 78 -19.09 -30.42 12.08
CA LEU A 78 -17.93 -31.23 11.78
C LEU A 78 -18.35 -32.39 10.87
N THR A 79 -17.71 -32.52 9.70
CA THR A 79 -17.98 -33.63 8.77
C THR A 79 -17.34 -34.94 9.24
N GLU A 80 -16.27 -34.85 10.02
CA GLU A 80 -15.53 -35.97 10.62
C GLU A 80 -15.38 -35.71 12.12
N ALA A 81 -15.06 -36.75 12.90
CA ALA A 81 -14.67 -36.54 14.30
C ALA A 81 -13.39 -35.71 14.37
N LEU A 82 -13.25 -34.94 15.45
CA LEU A 82 -12.09 -34.11 15.76
C LEU A 82 -11.54 -34.52 17.12
N ASP A 83 -10.28 -34.92 17.17
CA ASP A 83 -9.50 -35.05 18.40
C ASP A 83 -8.25 -34.19 18.28
N GLY A 84 -8.34 -32.97 18.80
CA GLY A 84 -7.32 -31.94 18.57
C GLY A 84 -7.80 -30.57 19.02
N ARG A 85 -7.70 -29.59 18.14
CA ARG A 85 -7.99 -28.18 18.44
C ARG A 85 -8.80 -27.50 17.34
N LEU A 86 -9.63 -26.57 17.75
CA LEU A 86 -10.24 -25.56 16.89
C LEU A 86 -9.51 -24.25 17.09
N ARG A 87 -9.06 -23.64 15.99
CA ARG A 87 -8.35 -22.36 16.00
C ARG A 87 -9.11 -21.35 15.16
N PHE A 88 -9.48 -20.24 15.78
CA PHE A 88 -10.20 -19.14 15.18
C PHE A 88 -9.20 -18.01 14.96
N GLU A 89 -8.72 -17.81 13.72
CA GLU A 89 -7.61 -16.89 13.45
C GLU A 89 -7.99 -15.40 13.58
N GLY A 90 -9.29 -15.09 13.56
CA GLY A 90 -9.76 -13.71 13.64
C GLY A 90 -11.28 -13.62 13.61
N LEU A 91 -11.85 -13.08 14.69
CA LEU A 91 -13.29 -12.96 14.91
C LEU A 91 -13.61 -11.48 15.18
N ALA A 92 -14.33 -10.82 14.28
CA ALA A 92 -14.68 -9.41 14.42
C ALA A 92 -16.09 -9.29 15.05
N THR A 93 -16.27 -8.79 16.28
CA THR A 93 -15.24 -8.60 17.32
C THR A 93 -15.62 -9.30 18.62
N VAL A 94 -16.78 -8.96 19.21
CA VAL A 94 -17.24 -9.59 20.44
C VAL A 94 -17.99 -10.87 20.09
N THR A 95 -17.38 -12.02 20.35
CA THR A 95 -17.84 -13.31 19.85
C THR A 95 -17.91 -14.36 20.94
N GLU A 96 -19.01 -15.09 20.99
CA GLU A 96 -19.16 -16.27 21.83
C GLU A 96 -18.98 -17.52 20.96
N ILE A 97 -18.19 -18.48 21.44
CA ILE A 97 -17.84 -19.70 20.69
C ILE A 97 -18.48 -20.91 21.36
N TRP A 98 -19.31 -21.62 20.60
CA TRP A 98 -20.09 -22.75 21.07
C TRP A 98 -19.70 -24.02 20.31
N VAL A 99 -19.49 -25.11 21.05
CA VAL A 99 -19.16 -26.44 20.51
C VAL A 99 -20.13 -27.45 21.13
N GLY A 100 -20.91 -28.13 20.29
CA GLY A 100 -21.92 -29.08 20.74
C GLY A 100 -23.00 -28.44 21.64
N GLY A 101 -23.33 -27.16 21.41
CA GLY A 101 -24.29 -26.41 22.22
C GLY A 101 -23.75 -25.88 23.55
N ILE A 102 -22.46 -26.08 23.86
CA ILE A 102 -21.81 -25.59 25.08
C ILE A 102 -20.89 -24.42 24.74
N ARG A 103 -21.00 -23.30 25.48
CA ARG A 103 -20.10 -22.16 25.33
C ARG A 103 -18.72 -22.54 25.86
N GLN A 104 -17.74 -22.58 24.96
CA GLN A 104 -16.37 -23.00 25.26
C GLN A 104 -15.44 -21.81 25.52
N ALA A 105 -15.61 -20.71 24.79
CA ALA A 105 -14.75 -19.54 24.90
C ALA A 105 -15.44 -18.27 24.40
N ASP A 106 -14.79 -17.13 24.64
CA ASP A 106 -15.17 -15.81 24.15
C ASP A 106 -13.98 -15.14 23.45
N SER A 107 -14.26 -14.35 22.43
CA SER A 107 -13.31 -13.40 21.84
C SER A 107 -13.80 -11.97 22.07
N ALA A 108 -12.86 -11.10 22.46
CA ALA A 108 -13.09 -9.66 22.61
C ALA A 108 -12.18 -8.81 21.69
N SER A 109 -11.37 -9.46 20.86
CA SER A 109 -10.43 -8.80 19.95
C SER A 109 -10.56 -9.38 18.55
N MET A 110 -10.66 -8.50 17.57
CA MET A 110 -10.60 -8.82 16.16
C MET A 110 -9.22 -9.35 15.76
N PHE A 111 -8.18 -8.96 16.48
CA PHE A 111 -6.79 -9.18 16.09
C PHE A 111 -6.10 -10.34 16.85
N ALA A 112 -6.83 -11.00 17.77
CA ALA A 112 -6.32 -12.13 18.52
C ALA A 112 -6.97 -13.43 18.05
N ALA A 113 -6.15 -14.46 17.85
CA ALA A 113 -6.64 -15.80 17.62
C ALA A 113 -7.16 -16.43 18.92
N VAL A 114 -8.19 -17.27 18.81
CA VAL A 114 -8.69 -18.09 19.92
C VAL A 114 -8.48 -19.56 19.59
N GLU A 115 -8.00 -20.35 20.54
CA GLU A 115 -7.75 -21.78 20.37
C GLU A 115 -8.47 -22.57 21.45
N ILE A 116 -9.14 -23.65 21.08
CA ILE A 116 -9.97 -24.48 21.96
C ILE A 116 -9.61 -25.94 21.72
N ALA A 117 -9.28 -26.67 22.79
CA ALA A 117 -9.15 -28.12 22.72
C ALA A 117 -10.52 -28.76 22.45
N ALA A 118 -10.60 -29.65 21.47
CA ALA A 118 -11.84 -30.25 21.02
C ALA A 118 -11.66 -31.75 20.84
N ASN A 119 -12.45 -32.53 21.58
CA ASN A 119 -12.67 -33.95 21.33
C ASN A 119 -14.16 -34.14 21.07
N CYS A 120 -14.52 -34.25 19.80
CA CYS A 120 -15.90 -34.17 19.33
C CYS A 120 -16.18 -35.20 18.23
N PRO A 121 -17.31 -35.92 18.28
CA PRO A 121 -17.70 -36.82 17.19
C PRO A 121 -18.06 -36.06 15.91
N ALA A 122 -18.12 -36.78 14.79
CA ALA A 122 -18.69 -36.23 13.56
C ALA A 122 -20.14 -35.77 13.80
N GLY A 123 -20.53 -34.68 13.15
CA GLY A 123 -21.84 -34.05 13.29
C GLY A 123 -21.96 -33.03 14.43
N THR A 124 -20.96 -32.90 15.30
CA THR A 124 -20.94 -31.84 16.32
C THR A 124 -21.06 -30.47 15.68
N GLU A 125 -22.00 -29.67 16.18
CA GLU A 125 -22.22 -28.30 15.72
C GLU A 125 -21.20 -27.34 16.34
N ILE A 126 -20.64 -26.48 15.49
CA ILE A 126 -19.84 -25.33 15.88
C ILE A 126 -20.68 -24.10 15.58
N ALA A 127 -20.95 -23.27 16.59
CA ALA A 127 -21.71 -22.04 16.44
C ALA A 127 -20.95 -20.84 17.01
N LEU A 128 -21.04 -19.71 16.32
CA LEU A 128 -20.42 -18.44 16.70
C LEU A 128 -21.52 -17.40 16.81
N CYS A 129 -21.60 -16.70 17.94
CA CYS A 129 -22.47 -15.55 18.11
C CYS A 129 -21.63 -14.27 18.15
N PHE A 130 -21.69 -13.48 17.10
CA PHE A 130 -21.13 -12.14 17.07
C PHE A 130 -22.17 -11.20 17.68
N ARG A 131 -21.91 -10.74 18.91
CA ARG A 131 -22.84 -9.90 19.66
C ARG A 131 -22.88 -8.49 19.09
N ALA A 132 -24.06 -7.88 19.09
CA ALA A 132 -24.28 -6.50 18.64
C ALA A 132 -23.28 -5.55 19.30
N LEU A 133 -22.46 -4.89 18.46
CA LEU A 133 -21.38 -4.03 18.95
C LEU A 133 -21.89 -2.65 19.34
N ALA A 134 -22.89 -2.10 18.64
CA ALA A 134 -23.39 -0.75 18.88
C ALA A 134 -23.94 -0.51 20.31
N PRO A 135 -24.73 -1.43 20.92
CA PRO A 135 -25.14 -1.30 22.32
C PRO A 135 -23.94 -1.27 23.29
N LYS A 136 -22.89 -2.07 23.02
CA LYS A 136 -21.67 -2.11 23.84
C LYS A 136 -20.85 -0.83 23.69
N LEU A 137 -20.77 -0.26 22.48
CA LEU A 137 -20.12 1.03 22.23
C LEU A 137 -20.83 2.18 22.95
N ALA A 138 -22.16 2.14 23.04
CA ALA A 138 -22.97 3.16 23.70
C ALA A 138 -22.78 3.18 25.23
N THR A 139 -22.49 2.02 25.84
CA THR A 139 -22.24 1.89 27.29
C THR A 139 -20.78 2.08 27.68
N ALA A 140 -19.85 2.11 26.71
CA ALA A 140 -18.43 2.28 26.96
C ALA A 140 -18.11 3.63 27.65
N PRO A 141 -17.03 3.71 28.46
CA PRO A 141 -16.68 4.94 29.16
C PRO A 141 -16.49 6.13 28.21
N ARG A 142 -17.20 7.23 28.51
CA ARG A 142 -17.25 8.43 27.63
C ARG A 142 -16.10 9.41 27.83
N ARG A 143 -15.35 9.30 28.93
CA ARG A 143 -14.26 10.24 29.24
C ARG A 143 -13.04 9.91 28.38
N SER A 144 -12.55 10.91 27.67
CA SER A 144 -11.29 10.88 26.92
C SER A 144 -10.62 12.23 27.02
N ARG A 145 -9.29 12.26 26.83
CA ARG A 145 -8.53 13.51 26.76
C ARG A 145 -8.85 14.27 25.46
N TRP A 146 -9.05 13.54 24.37
CA TRP A 146 -9.53 14.07 23.10
C TRP A 146 -10.47 13.09 22.40
N ARG A 147 -11.13 13.53 21.33
CA ARG A 147 -12.04 12.73 20.51
C ARG A 147 -11.78 13.03 19.04
N PRO A 148 -11.49 12.02 18.21
CA PRO A 148 -11.38 12.26 16.78
C PRO A 148 -12.75 12.63 16.19
N ALA A 149 -12.76 13.54 15.22
CA ALA A 149 -13.97 13.85 14.46
C ALA A 149 -14.26 12.77 13.41
N MET A 150 -13.21 12.27 12.75
CA MET A 150 -13.28 11.32 11.64
C MET A 150 -13.83 9.94 12.02
N ILE A 151 -13.55 9.45 13.23
CA ILE A 151 -13.92 8.10 13.67
C ILE A 151 -15.00 8.16 14.76
N GLN A 152 -16.17 7.56 14.50
CA GLN A 152 -17.33 7.55 15.39
C GLN A 152 -17.93 6.15 15.55
N PRO A 153 -18.41 5.77 16.76
CA PRO A 153 -18.44 6.57 17.99
C PRO A 153 -17.12 6.50 18.76
N ASN A 154 -16.85 7.49 19.62
CA ASN A 154 -15.66 7.50 20.49
C ASN A 154 -15.52 6.28 21.43
N GLY A 155 -16.61 5.52 21.67
CA GLY A 155 -16.56 4.27 22.42
C GLY A 155 -15.68 3.19 21.78
N LEU A 156 -15.42 3.29 20.47
CA LEU A 156 -14.64 2.31 19.71
C LEU A 156 -13.22 2.11 20.27
N ARG A 157 -12.63 3.15 20.89
CA ARG A 157 -11.31 3.10 21.55
C ARG A 157 -11.14 1.98 22.59
N TRP A 158 -12.24 1.48 23.14
CA TRP A 158 -12.26 0.44 24.19
C TRP A 158 -12.28 -0.98 23.64
N PHE A 159 -12.48 -1.14 22.34
CA PHE A 159 -12.58 -2.42 21.67
C PHE A 159 -11.39 -2.58 20.73
N ARG A 160 -10.81 -3.78 20.70
CA ARG A 160 -9.75 -4.12 19.74
C ARG A 160 -10.38 -4.54 18.42
N THR A 161 -10.78 -3.54 17.64
CA THR A 161 -11.44 -3.69 16.34
C THR A 161 -10.94 -2.62 15.37
N SER A 162 -11.15 -2.85 14.07
CA SER A 162 -10.78 -1.89 13.02
C SER A 162 -11.69 -0.65 13.03
N ALA A 163 -11.17 0.47 12.53
CA ALA A 163 -11.97 1.69 12.34
C ALA A 163 -12.86 1.65 11.08
N LEU A 164 -12.69 0.65 10.21
CA LEU A 164 -13.52 0.46 9.03
C LEU A 164 -15.01 0.37 9.39
N GLY A 165 -15.85 0.97 8.55
CA GLY A 165 -17.28 1.11 8.82
C GLY A 165 -17.65 2.15 9.89
N SER A 166 -16.66 2.73 10.59
CA SER A 166 -16.84 3.72 11.66
C SER A 166 -16.34 5.13 11.28
N MET A 167 -16.07 5.38 10.00
CA MET A 167 -15.55 6.67 9.52
C MET A 167 -16.47 7.29 8.44
N PRO A 168 -17.57 7.96 8.85
CA PRO A 168 -18.55 8.52 7.92
C PRO A 168 -17.92 9.50 6.93
N GLY A 169 -18.19 9.31 5.64
CA GLY A 169 -17.63 10.15 4.56
C GLY A 169 -16.19 9.77 4.14
N TRP A 170 -15.57 8.82 4.83
CA TRP A 170 -14.22 8.34 4.53
C TRP A 170 -14.25 6.89 4.01
N CYS A 171 -14.94 5.97 4.68
CA CYS A 171 -15.16 4.59 4.20
C CYS A 171 -16.66 4.27 4.05
N PRO A 172 -17.02 3.29 3.20
CA PRO A 172 -18.37 2.71 3.19
C PRO A 172 -18.81 2.25 4.60
N PRO A 173 -20.10 2.34 4.95
CA PRO A 173 -20.62 1.84 6.22
C PRO A 173 -20.59 0.31 6.27
N GLY A 174 -20.67 -0.23 7.48
CA GLY A 174 -20.66 -1.68 7.72
C GLY A 174 -19.53 -2.05 8.64
N LEU A 175 -19.84 -2.19 9.94
CA LEU A 175 -18.85 -2.60 10.92
C LEU A 175 -18.32 -4.00 10.58
N PRO A 176 -17.00 -4.23 10.65
CA PRO A 176 -16.42 -5.57 10.56
C PRO A 176 -17.08 -6.50 11.57
N THR A 177 -17.86 -7.44 11.06
CA THR A 177 -18.57 -8.45 11.84
C THR A 177 -18.49 -9.80 11.15
N GLY A 178 -18.06 -10.84 11.86
CA GLY A 178 -17.94 -12.20 11.34
C GLY A 178 -16.53 -12.78 11.46
N PRO A 179 -16.37 -14.06 11.07
CA PRO A 179 -15.08 -14.74 11.08
C PRO A 179 -14.26 -14.32 9.84
N TYR A 180 -13.67 -13.12 9.89
CA TYR A 180 -12.95 -12.52 8.77
C TYR A 180 -11.60 -13.20 8.46
N ARG A 181 -11.14 -14.11 9.32
CA ARG A 181 -10.00 -15.01 9.08
C ARG A 181 -10.44 -16.48 9.23
N PRO A 182 -9.64 -17.45 8.76
CA PRO A 182 -10.05 -18.86 8.77
C PRO A 182 -10.38 -19.39 10.17
N VAL A 183 -11.32 -20.35 10.20
CA VAL A 183 -11.51 -21.25 11.34
C VAL A 183 -10.93 -22.60 10.94
N LEU A 184 -9.94 -23.06 11.70
CA LEU A 184 -9.13 -24.23 11.39
C LEU A 184 -9.44 -25.34 12.39
N ARG A 185 -9.56 -26.57 11.89
CA ARG A 185 -9.35 -27.78 12.71
C ARG A 185 -7.89 -28.17 12.62
N ILE A 186 -7.30 -28.52 13.75
CA ILE A 186 -5.90 -28.89 13.89
C ILE A 186 -5.84 -30.21 14.65
N GLU A 187 -5.33 -31.25 14.01
CA GLU A 187 -5.20 -32.59 14.57
C GLU A 187 -3.74 -33.01 14.55
N SER A 188 -3.27 -33.59 15.65
CA SER A 188 -1.90 -34.09 15.74
C SER A 188 -1.92 -35.61 15.81
N GLU A 189 -1.01 -36.27 15.09
CA GLU A 189 -0.76 -37.70 15.23
C GLU A 189 -0.26 -38.01 16.64
N MET A 190 -0.78 -39.07 17.26
CA MET A 190 -0.54 -39.39 18.69
C MET A 190 0.95 -39.54 19.08
N ASN A 191 1.85 -39.79 18.13
CA ASN A 191 3.27 -40.03 18.40
C ASN A 191 4.22 -39.04 17.68
N ALA A 192 3.69 -38.00 17.02
CA ALA A 192 4.52 -37.00 16.35
C ALA A 192 5.10 -35.98 17.35
N PRO A 193 6.34 -35.50 17.16
CA PRO A 193 6.90 -34.42 17.97
C PRO A 193 6.02 -33.16 17.87
N GLN A 194 5.54 -32.66 19.01
CA GLN A 194 4.68 -31.48 19.09
C GLN A 194 5.52 -30.24 19.37
N ILE A 195 5.54 -29.32 18.42
CA ILE A 195 6.29 -28.06 18.52
C ILE A 195 5.36 -26.95 19.03
N ASP A 196 5.65 -26.46 20.23
CA ASP A 196 4.92 -25.38 20.90
C ASP A 196 5.42 -23.99 20.53
N ALA A 197 6.68 -23.84 20.11
CA ALA A 197 7.19 -22.55 19.66
C ALA A 197 8.33 -22.72 18.66
N VAL A 198 8.40 -21.80 17.71
CA VAL A 198 9.52 -21.64 16.78
C VAL A 198 9.97 -20.19 16.81
N ASP A 199 11.27 -20.01 17.07
CA ASP A 199 11.97 -18.74 16.95
C ASP A 199 12.97 -18.86 15.78
N LEU A 200 12.72 -18.09 14.74
CA LEU A 200 13.52 -18.06 13.51
C LEU A 200 14.12 -16.66 13.37
N ARG A 201 15.44 -16.57 13.20
CA ARG A 201 16.12 -15.29 12.99
C ARG A 201 17.03 -15.36 11.79
N THR A 202 16.84 -14.44 10.85
CA THR A 202 17.82 -14.17 9.80
C THR A 202 18.63 -12.93 10.13
N ARG A 203 19.92 -12.97 9.81
CA ARG A 203 20.83 -11.82 9.88
C ARG A 203 21.70 -11.80 8.65
N TYR A 204 22.14 -10.61 8.26
CA TYR A 204 23.09 -10.43 7.18
C TYR A 204 24.08 -9.33 7.57
N ASP A 205 25.37 -9.66 7.58
CA ASP A 205 26.45 -8.71 7.93
C ASP A 205 27.08 -8.04 6.69
N ARG A 206 26.43 -8.20 5.53
CA ARG A 206 26.88 -7.80 4.18
C ARG A 206 27.89 -8.75 3.51
N GLN A 207 28.23 -9.87 4.14
CA GLN A 207 29.07 -10.92 3.56
C GLN A 207 28.49 -12.32 3.78
N THR A 208 27.91 -12.56 4.95
CA THR A 208 27.43 -13.86 5.43
C THR A 208 26.00 -13.71 5.92
N GLY A 209 25.11 -14.58 5.43
CA GLY A 209 23.80 -14.78 6.02
C GLY A 209 23.89 -15.72 7.20
N THR A 210 23.12 -15.46 8.25
CA THR A 210 22.99 -16.38 9.38
C THR A 210 21.51 -16.70 9.61
N VAL A 211 21.20 -17.99 9.73
CA VAL A 211 19.90 -18.49 10.20
C VAL A 211 20.09 -19.06 11.60
N ALA A 212 19.42 -18.49 12.60
CA ALA A 212 19.29 -19.12 13.91
C ALA A 212 17.87 -19.66 14.06
N LEU A 213 17.76 -20.92 14.44
CA LEU A 213 16.48 -21.61 14.61
C LEU A 213 16.45 -22.25 16.00
N SER A 214 15.41 -21.93 16.77
CA SER A 214 15.10 -22.58 18.04
C SER A 214 13.69 -23.15 18.01
N LEU A 215 13.56 -24.40 18.45
CA LEU A 215 12.32 -25.16 18.55
C LEU A 215 12.07 -25.47 20.02
N THR A 216 10.85 -25.17 20.50
CA THR A 216 10.37 -25.63 21.81
C THR A 216 9.31 -26.69 21.59
N PHE A 217 9.50 -27.86 22.19
CA PHE A 217 8.57 -28.97 22.16
C PHE A 217 7.69 -28.98 23.41
N ALA A 218 6.49 -29.53 23.26
CA ALA A 218 5.58 -29.73 24.39
C ALA A 218 6.22 -30.62 25.46
N ALA A 219 5.97 -30.32 26.74
CA ALA A 219 6.68 -30.91 27.88
C ALA A 219 6.63 -32.46 27.94
N ASN A 220 5.57 -33.07 27.40
CA ASN A 220 5.38 -34.53 27.35
C ASN A 220 5.59 -35.12 25.95
N SER A 221 6.08 -34.33 24.99
CA SER A 221 6.35 -34.81 23.64
C SER A 221 7.68 -35.56 23.56
N GLN A 222 7.74 -36.57 22.69
CA GLN A 222 9.00 -37.26 22.42
C GLN A 222 9.93 -36.31 21.66
N MET A 223 11.10 -36.04 22.24
CA MET A 223 12.13 -35.26 21.56
C MET A 223 12.66 -36.03 20.34
N PRO A 224 12.86 -35.36 19.19
CA PRO A 224 13.42 -36.02 18.03
C PRO A 224 14.88 -36.39 18.29
N ARG A 225 15.34 -37.50 17.71
CA ARG A 225 16.72 -37.99 17.82
C ARG A 225 17.69 -37.19 16.96
N SER A 226 17.20 -36.65 15.84
CA SER A 226 17.95 -35.84 14.90
C SER A 226 17.11 -34.65 14.45
N ALA A 227 17.71 -33.47 14.47
CA ALA A 227 17.14 -32.24 13.93
C ALA A 227 18.21 -31.50 13.13
N ILE A 228 17.99 -31.26 11.84
CA ILE A 228 18.94 -30.59 10.95
C ILE A 228 18.18 -29.54 10.15
N MET A 229 18.59 -28.27 10.25
CA MET A 229 18.07 -27.24 9.34
C MET A 229 18.88 -27.21 8.05
N ARG A 230 18.22 -26.90 6.93
CA ARG A 230 18.84 -26.72 5.63
C ARG A 230 18.36 -25.44 4.97
N CYS A 231 19.30 -24.67 4.42
CA CYS A 231 19.02 -23.47 3.66
C CYS A 231 20.08 -23.27 2.59
N ALA A 232 19.66 -22.89 1.38
CA ALA A 232 20.56 -22.60 0.26
C ALA A 232 21.63 -23.69 0.02
N GLY A 233 21.24 -24.97 0.10
CA GLY A 233 22.13 -26.13 -0.10
C GLY A 233 23.11 -26.43 1.04
N SER A 234 23.12 -25.64 2.11
CA SER A 234 23.91 -25.89 3.33
C SER A 234 23.04 -26.42 4.46
N GLU A 235 23.64 -27.09 5.44
CA GLU A 235 22.93 -27.69 6.57
C GLU A 235 23.65 -27.50 7.90
N ALA A 236 22.90 -27.45 9.00
CA ALA A 236 23.42 -27.39 10.35
C ALA A 236 22.53 -28.17 11.33
N PRO A 237 23.11 -28.94 12.27
CA PRO A 237 22.36 -29.62 13.30
C PRO A 237 21.77 -28.64 14.32
N LEU A 238 20.61 -29.00 14.89
CA LEU A 238 20.07 -28.37 16.09
C LEU A 238 20.45 -29.25 17.28
N HIS A 239 20.98 -28.62 18.33
CA HIS A 239 21.43 -29.28 19.56
C HIS A 239 20.45 -29.01 20.69
N SER A 240 20.38 -29.93 21.68
CA SER A 240 19.55 -29.69 22.86
C SER A 240 20.08 -28.51 23.67
N GLY A 241 19.22 -27.53 23.90
CA GLY A 241 19.47 -26.38 24.77
C GLY A 241 19.20 -26.68 26.26
N GLY A 242 18.83 -27.93 26.60
CA GLY A 242 18.27 -28.32 27.89
C GLY A 242 16.73 -28.34 27.87
N GLY A 243 16.13 -29.23 28.67
CA GLY A 243 14.67 -29.39 28.72
C GLY A 243 14.07 -29.86 27.39
N SER A 244 12.98 -29.21 26.95
CA SER A 244 12.26 -29.52 25.71
C SER A 244 12.65 -28.64 24.52
N GLN A 245 13.89 -28.11 24.48
CA GLN A 245 14.35 -27.21 23.41
C GLN A 245 15.47 -27.79 22.54
N LEU A 246 15.40 -27.49 21.24
CA LEU A 246 16.49 -27.69 20.27
C LEU A 246 16.83 -26.36 19.60
N ALA A 247 18.11 -26.02 19.49
CA ALA A 247 18.56 -24.79 18.85
C ALA A 247 19.82 -25.01 18.00
N GLY A 248 19.95 -24.27 16.91
CA GLY A 248 21.10 -24.33 16.02
C GLY A 248 21.32 -23.01 15.28
N THR A 249 22.50 -22.85 14.69
CA THR A 249 22.84 -21.70 13.84
C THR A 249 23.54 -22.18 12.56
N LEU A 250 23.07 -21.70 11.41
CA LEU A 250 23.63 -21.98 10.09
C LEU A 250 24.22 -20.69 9.53
N SER A 251 25.52 -20.70 9.20
CA SER A 251 26.21 -19.61 8.53
C SER A 251 26.33 -19.88 7.03
N LEU A 252 26.04 -18.88 6.21
CA LEU A 252 25.96 -18.97 4.74
C LEU A 252 26.84 -17.86 4.11
N PRO A 253 28.17 -18.07 4.00
CA PRO A 253 29.06 -17.10 3.37
C PRO A 253 28.71 -16.90 1.89
N GLY A 254 28.65 -15.65 1.43
CA GLY A 254 28.38 -15.32 0.03
C GLY A 254 26.93 -15.54 -0.41
N ILE A 255 25.99 -15.69 0.54
CA ILE A 255 24.57 -15.79 0.23
C ILE A 255 24.09 -14.56 -0.55
N VAL A 256 23.22 -14.75 -1.54
CA VAL A 256 22.62 -13.63 -2.27
C VAL A 256 21.61 -12.94 -1.35
N PRO A 257 21.79 -11.64 -1.02
CA PRO A 257 20.90 -10.94 -0.11
C PRO A 257 19.60 -10.51 -0.78
N TRP A 258 18.58 -10.30 0.03
CA TRP A 258 17.33 -9.68 -0.39
C TRP A 258 17.50 -8.16 -0.50
N PHE A 259 17.07 -7.59 -1.62
CA PHE A 259 16.89 -6.15 -1.82
C PHE A 259 15.45 -5.84 -2.23
N PRO A 260 14.94 -4.62 -1.95
CA PRO A 260 13.75 -4.14 -2.65
C PRO A 260 14.01 -4.14 -4.17
N HIS A 261 13.00 -4.45 -4.97
CA HIS A 261 13.15 -4.73 -6.41
C HIS A 261 13.69 -3.53 -7.22
N THR A 262 13.57 -2.32 -6.68
CA THR A 262 14.12 -1.08 -7.27
C THR A 262 15.63 -0.98 -7.13
N HIS A 263 16.21 -1.70 -6.16
CA HIS A 263 17.62 -1.63 -5.82
C HIS A 263 18.36 -2.94 -6.09
N GLY A 264 17.70 -4.06 -6.28
CA GLY A 264 18.37 -5.32 -6.58
C GLY A 264 17.39 -6.47 -6.66
N GLU A 265 17.92 -7.69 -6.63
CA GLU A 265 17.11 -8.90 -6.62
C GLU A 265 16.45 -9.10 -5.24
N PRO A 266 15.13 -9.35 -5.18
CA PRO A 266 14.47 -9.77 -3.95
C PRO A 266 14.73 -11.27 -3.69
N ALA A 267 16.00 -11.63 -3.49
CA ALA A 267 16.43 -13.02 -3.36
C ALA A 267 15.84 -13.67 -2.10
N LEU A 268 15.20 -14.83 -2.29
CA LEU A 268 14.60 -15.64 -1.24
C LEU A 268 15.16 -17.07 -1.33
N HIS A 269 15.37 -17.69 -0.17
CA HIS A 269 15.97 -19.02 -0.05
C HIS A 269 15.03 -19.94 0.72
N ASP A 270 14.83 -21.16 0.21
CA ASP A 270 14.04 -22.18 0.90
C ASP A 270 14.73 -22.57 2.22
N LEU A 271 13.93 -22.68 3.28
CA LEU A 271 14.36 -23.14 4.60
C LEU A 271 13.56 -24.40 4.95
N THR A 272 14.27 -25.48 5.23
CA THR A 272 13.66 -26.75 5.64
C THR A 272 14.26 -27.25 6.94
N LEU A 273 13.47 -28.00 7.70
CA LEU A 273 13.89 -28.68 8.92
C LEU A 273 13.70 -30.18 8.73
N MET A 274 14.76 -30.95 8.92
CA MET A 274 14.71 -32.40 8.90
C MET A 274 14.63 -32.93 10.34
N LEU A 275 13.50 -33.49 10.74
CA LEU A 275 13.28 -34.13 12.05
C LEU A 275 13.17 -35.65 11.87
N ASP A 276 14.07 -36.42 12.47
CA ASP A 276 14.08 -37.89 12.41
C ASP A 276 13.91 -38.50 10.99
N GLY A 277 14.38 -37.79 9.97
CA GLY A 277 14.31 -38.19 8.56
C GLY A 277 13.11 -37.63 7.79
N GLU A 278 12.13 -37.01 8.47
CA GLU A 278 11.03 -36.28 7.85
C GLU A 278 11.46 -34.84 7.53
N THR A 279 11.12 -34.35 6.34
CA THR A 279 11.42 -32.96 5.93
C THR A 279 10.19 -32.09 6.13
N ILE A 280 10.38 -30.99 6.86
CA ILE A 280 9.38 -29.98 7.17
C ILE A 280 9.73 -28.70 6.43
N ASP A 281 8.75 -28.14 5.71
CA ASP A 281 8.88 -26.85 5.03
C ASP A 281 8.65 -25.70 6.03
N LEU A 282 9.68 -24.86 6.21
CA LEU A 282 9.61 -23.64 7.02
C LEU A 282 9.41 -22.39 6.16
N GLY A 283 9.13 -22.57 4.87
CA GLY A 283 8.93 -21.52 3.89
C GLY A 283 10.23 -20.94 3.35
N ARG A 284 10.15 -19.73 2.82
CA ARG A 284 11.29 -18.99 2.28
C ARG A 284 11.70 -17.86 3.19
N VAL A 285 13.00 -17.61 3.26
CA VAL A 285 13.60 -16.52 4.03
C VAL A 285 14.46 -15.62 3.15
N GLY A 286 14.56 -14.35 3.53
CA GLY A 286 15.51 -13.40 2.93
C GLY A 286 16.56 -12.92 3.92
N PHE A 287 17.73 -12.55 3.40
CA PHE A 287 18.84 -12.03 4.18
C PHE A 287 19.08 -10.57 3.83
N ARG A 288 18.87 -9.65 4.79
CA ARG A 288 19.21 -8.24 4.63
C ARG A 288 19.70 -7.62 5.93
N SER A 289 20.53 -6.58 5.84
CA SER A 289 20.69 -5.61 6.92
C SER A 289 19.75 -4.43 6.70
N LEU A 290 19.26 -3.84 7.78
CA LEU A 290 18.46 -2.61 7.73
C LEU A 290 18.91 -1.69 8.86
N GLU A 291 19.16 -0.44 8.49
CA GLU A 291 19.56 0.63 9.38
C GLU A 291 18.67 1.84 9.13
N VAL A 292 18.42 2.64 10.17
CA VAL A 292 17.71 3.92 10.05
C VAL A 292 18.74 5.03 9.93
N ASP A 293 18.71 5.73 8.80
CA ASP A 293 19.44 6.98 8.62
C ASP A 293 18.73 8.10 9.40
N ARG A 294 19.44 8.67 10.36
CA ARG A 294 18.97 9.80 11.17
C ARG A 294 19.50 11.14 10.67
N GLY A 295 20.26 11.16 9.58
CA GLY A 295 20.93 12.36 9.07
C GLY A 295 21.94 12.95 10.06
N ASP A 296 22.64 14.01 9.63
CA ASP A 296 23.70 14.65 10.42
C ASP A 296 23.18 15.31 11.71
N ASP A 297 21.90 15.72 11.74
CA ASP A 297 21.28 16.36 12.90
C ASP A 297 20.64 15.35 13.87
N GLY A 298 20.66 14.05 13.55
CA GLY A 298 20.07 12.98 14.36
C GLY A 298 18.53 12.93 14.33
N GLU A 299 17.88 13.81 13.57
CA GLU A 299 16.43 14.00 13.56
C GLU A 299 15.77 13.55 12.25
N GLY A 300 16.52 12.91 11.35
CA GLY A 300 16.02 12.34 10.10
C GLY A 300 15.34 10.98 10.26
N PHE A 301 14.77 10.52 9.15
CA PHE A 301 14.32 9.15 9.00
C PHE A 301 14.48 8.73 7.53
N GLY A 302 15.44 7.85 7.26
CA GLY A 302 15.64 7.15 6.00
C GLY A 302 15.97 5.69 6.25
N LEU A 303 15.79 4.83 5.25
CA LEU A 303 16.14 3.41 5.37
C LEU A 303 17.38 3.09 4.54
N ILE A 304 18.33 2.39 5.15
CA ILE A 304 19.53 1.87 4.50
C ILE A 304 19.42 0.35 4.48
N VAL A 305 19.32 -0.25 3.29
CA VAL A 305 19.23 -1.70 3.11
C VAL A 305 20.56 -2.21 2.59
N ASN A 306 21.18 -3.16 3.30
CA ASN A 306 22.48 -3.74 2.92
C ASN A 306 23.59 -2.69 2.73
N GLY A 307 23.54 -1.58 3.47
CA GLY A 307 24.47 -0.44 3.35
C GLY A 307 24.16 0.53 2.19
N VAL A 308 23.01 0.39 1.52
CA VAL A 308 22.57 1.27 0.43
C VAL A 308 21.35 2.09 0.89
N PRO A 309 21.40 3.44 0.88
CA PRO A 309 20.22 4.27 1.12
C PRO A 309 19.12 4.00 0.09
N VAL A 310 17.89 3.85 0.56
CA VAL A 310 16.71 3.58 -0.27
C VAL A 310 15.74 4.74 -0.14
N PHE A 311 15.50 5.46 -1.23
CA PHE A 311 14.37 6.39 -1.30
C PHE A 311 13.07 5.57 -1.25
N CYS A 312 12.39 5.61 -0.11
CA CYS A 312 11.17 4.83 0.09
C CYS A 312 10.01 5.50 -0.66
N ARG A 313 9.42 4.78 -1.60
CA ARG A 313 8.35 5.29 -2.47
C ARG A 313 7.25 4.27 -2.64
N GLY A 314 6.02 4.74 -2.58
CA GLY A 314 4.86 3.90 -2.77
C GLY A 314 3.61 4.55 -2.21
N ALA A 315 2.78 3.76 -1.54
CA ALA A 315 1.45 4.18 -1.16
C ALA A 315 1.00 3.55 0.16
N CYS A 316 -0.02 4.16 0.77
CA CYS A 316 -0.76 3.57 1.88
C CYS A 316 -1.74 2.51 1.35
N TRP A 317 -1.85 1.40 2.07
CA TRP A 317 -2.74 0.27 1.82
C TRP A 317 -4.06 0.46 2.55
N SER A 318 -5.17 0.03 1.96
CA SER A 318 -6.43 -0.13 2.68
C SER A 318 -6.68 -1.56 3.10
N ASN A 319 -7.36 -2.31 2.24
CA ASN A 319 -7.49 -3.77 2.25
C ASN A 319 -7.72 -4.20 0.81
N ALA A 320 -7.48 -5.47 0.49
CA ALA A 320 -7.81 -5.99 -0.84
C ALA A 320 -9.32 -5.83 -1.15
N ASP A 321 -10.15 -5.93 -0.13
CA ASP A 321 -11.59 -5.64 -0.16
C ASP A 321 -12.06 -5.21 1.23
N VAL A 322 -12.45 -3.95 1.37
CA VAL A 322 -12.88 -3.38 2.66
C VAL A 322 -14.22 -3.89 3.16
N THR A 323 -15.02 -4.54 2.30
CA THR A 323 -16.30 -5.14 2.72
C THR A 323 -16.08 -6.54 3.28
N THR A 324 -15.38 -7.43 2.54
CA THR A 324 -15.19 -8.84 2.95
C THR A 324 -13.98 -9.03 3.85
N LEU A 325 -13.03 -8.08 3.84
CA LEU A 325 -11.72 -8.20 4.46
C LEU A 325 -10.98 -9.47 3.99
N ALA A 326 -11.26 -9.88 2.75
CA ALA A 326 -10.69 -11.08 2.15
C ALA A 326 -9.16 -10.99 2.12
N GLY A 327 -8.53 -12.07 2.55
CA GLY A 327 -7.08 -12.25 2.49
C GLY A 327 -6.65 -13.29 1.46
N GLY A 328 -5.43 -13.79 1.64
CA GLY A 328 -4.81 -14.78 0.77
C GLY A 328 -4.24 -14.21 -0.53
N ARG A 329 -3.43 -15.03 -1.19
CA ARG A 329 -2.62 -14.62 -2.33
C ARG A 329 -3.45 -14.01 -3.48
N ALA A 330 -4.57 -14.64 -3.82
CA ALA A 330 -5.44 -14.20 -4.90
C ALA A 330 -6.08 -12.83 -4.67
N ALA A 331 -6.32 -12.45 -3.41
CA ALA A 331 -6.86 -11.13 -3.07
C ALA A 331 -5.79 -10.04 -3.15
N TYR A 332 -4.57 -10.32 -2.70
CA TYR A 332 -3.50 -9.31 -2.61
C TYR A 332 -2.69 -9.12 -3.90
N GLU A 333 -2.41 -10.22 -4.62
CA GLU A 333 -1.48 -10.23 -5.74
C GLU A 333 -1.81 -9.20 -6.84
N PRO A 334 -3.08 -9.01 -7.27
CA PRO A 334 -3.39 -8.02 -8.30
C PRO A 334 -2.95 -6.60 -7.93
N TRP A 335 -3.17 -6.20 -6.68
CA TRP A 335 -2.83 -4.86 -6.18
C TRP A 335 -1.31 -4.69 -6.00
N LEU A 336 -0.64 -5.68 -5.41
CA LEU A 336 0.80 -5.61 -5.14
C LEU A 336 1.63 -5.69 -6.43
N ARG A 337 1.16 -6.42 -7.46
CA ARG A 337 1.79 -6.42 -8.78
C ARG A 337 1.73 -5.04 -9.43
N LEU A 338 0.58 -4.36 -9.37
CA LEU A 338 0.45 -2.99 -9.85
C LEU A 338 1.34 -2.01 -9.07
N ALA A 339 1.49 -2.19 -7.75
CA ALA A 339 2.44 -1.40 -6.97
C ALA A 339 3.89 -1.60 -7.45
N ARG A 340 4.32 -2.85 -7.64
CA ARG A 340 5.65 -3.17 -8.20
C ARG A 340 5.84 -2.61 -9.62
N GLU A 341 4.84 -2.75 -10.49
CA GLU A 341 4.87 -2.22 -11.87
C GLU A 341 5.04 -0.69 -11.89
N ALA A 342 4.48 0.04 -10.92
CA ALA A 342 4.72 1.47 -10.74
C ALA A 342 6.06 1.83 -10.08
N GLY A 343 6.93 0.85 -9.77
CA GLY A 343 8.21 1.11 -9.11
C GLY A 343 8.08 1.44 -7.62
N MET A 344 6.95 1.12 -6.99
CA MET A 344 6.74 1.29 -5.55
C MET A 344 7.53 0.24 -4.77
N ASN A 345 8.45 0.67 -3.91
CA ASN A 345 9.29 -0.22 -3.10
C ASN A 345 8.86 -0.29 -1.63
N MET A 346 7.81 0.42 -1.23
CA MET A 346 7.25 0.36 0.12
C MET A 346 5.73 0.52 0.11
N ILE A 347 5.03 -0.28 0.93
CA ILE A 347 3.60 -0.15 1.22
C ILE A 347 3.42 0.04 2.73
N ARG A 348 2.62 1.05 3.12
CA ARG A 348 2.27 1.32 4.52
C ARG A 348 0.87 0.82 4.83
N LEU A 349 0.69 0.05 5.90
CA LEU A 349 -0.62 -0.37 6.43
C LEU A 349 -1.01 0.54 7.60
N PRO A 350 -1.88 1.53 7.39
CA PRO A 350 -2.27 2.50 8.41
C PRO A 350 -3.11 1.85 9.52
N GLY A 351 -3.02 2.38 10.74
CA GLY A 351 -3.69 1.84 11.93
C GLY A 351 -5.23 1.88 11.91
N VAL A 352 -5.84 2.50 10.90
CA VAL A 352 -7.31 2.47 10.68
C VAL A 352 -7.78 1.18 9.98
N MET A 353 -6.88 0.42 9.35
CA MET A 353 -7.19 -0.75 8.52
C MET A 353 -7.23 -2.05 9.36
N THR A 354 -6.67 -3.16 8.84
CA THR A 354 -6.48 -4.42 9.56
C THR A 354 -5.06 -4.95 9.36
N TYR A 355 -4.60 -5.86 10.23
CA TYR A 355 -3.38 -6.63 9.95
C TYR A 355 -3.66 -7.62 8.81
N GLU A 356 -2.83 -7.63 7.77
CA GLU A 356 -2.97 -8.59 6.66
C GLU A 356 -2.38 -9.96 6.97
N ASP A 357 -2.84 -11.02 6.31
CA ASP A 357 -2.36 -12.38 6.60
C ASP A 357 -0.98 -12.68 6.00
N ASP A 358 -0.47 -13.89 6.25
CA ASP A 358 0.88 -14.29 5.84
C ASP A 358 1.10 -14.25 4.33
N ALA A 359 0.05 -14.39 3.51
CA ALA A 359 0.17 -14.31 2.06
C ALA A 359 0.53 -12.90 1.59
N PHE A 360 0.12 -11.86 2.32
CA PHE A 360 0.49 -10.48 2.02
C PHE A 360 2.00 -10.28 2.16
N PHE A 361 2.57 -10.66 3.31
CA PHE A 361 4.01 -10.54 3.56
C PHE A 361 4.81 -11.42 2.59
N ALA A 362 4.34 -12.63 2.29
CA ALA A 362 4.96 -13.51 1.30
C ALA A 362 5.04 -12.87 -0.10
N LEU A 363 3.96 -12.23 -0.54
CA LEU A 363 3.94 -11.52 -1.82
C LEU A 363 4.86 -10.30 -1.79
N CYS A 364 4.88 -9.54 -0.70
CA CYS A 364 5.81 -8.42 -0.54
C CYS A 364 7.29 -8.88 -0.56
N ASP A 365 7.59 -10.01 0.08
CA ASP A 365 8.91 -10.66 0.07
C ASP A 365 9.30 -11.02 -1.38
N GLU A 366 8.42 -11.70 -2.13
CA GLU A 366 8.63 -12.09 -3.54
C GLU A 366 8.77 -10.89 -4.47
N LEU A 367 7.92 -9.88 -4.27
CA LEU A 367 7.83 -8.71 -5.13
C LEU A 367 8.88 -7.65 -4.77
N GLY A 368 9.67 -7.83 -3.72
CA GLY A 368 10.67 -6.85 -3.32
C GLY A 368 10.05 -5.52 -2.91
N ILE A 369 8.96 -5.58 -2.14
CA ILE A 369 8.23 -4.43 -1.60
C ILE A 369 8.39 -4.47 -0.08
N MET A 370 8.95 -3.40 0.49
CA MET A 370 9.05 -3.24 1.94
C MET A 370 7.67 -2.94 2.54
N VAL A 371 7.46 -3.36 3.78
CA VAL A 371 6.22 -3.16 4.52
C VAL A 371 6.48 -2.28 5.72
N TRP A 372 5.71 -1.21 5.81
CA TRP A 372 5.54 -0.40 7.01
C TRP A 372 4.22 -0.80 7.66
N GLN A 373 4.30 -1.49 8.79
CA GLN A 373 3.13 -1.99 9.51
C GLN A 373 2.86 -1.11 10.73
N GLU A 374 1.68 -0.50 10.80
CA GLU A 374 1.24 0.15 12.02
C GLU A 374 0.52 -0.82 12.95
N MET A 375 0.56 -0.59 14.26
CA MET A 375 -0.44 -1.19 15.14
C MET A 375 -1.81 -0.61 14.78
N MET A 376 -2.88 -1.39 14.99
CA MET A 376 -4.27 -0.96 14.73
C MET A 376 -4.74 0.02 15.82
N LEU A 377 -4.11 1.19 15.83
CA LEU A 377 -4.30 2.33 16.72
C LEU A 377 -4.34 3.59 15.86
N ALA A 378 -5.46 4.30 15.85
CA ALA A 378 -5.62 5.48 15.00
C ALA A 378 -6.43 6.59 15.70
N ASN A 379 -5.85 7.79 15.77
CA ASN A 379 -6.42 9.08 16.21
C ASN A 379 -7.05 9.14 17.62
N PHE A 380 -7.49 8.03 18.22
CA PHE A 380 -8.10 8.00 19.53
C PHE A 380 -7.09 8.25 20.64
N ASP A 381 -7.55 8.89 21.71
CA ASP A 381 -6.97 8.67 23.03
C ASP A 381 -7.24 7.20 23.34
N TYR A 382 -6.26 6.31 23.48
CA TYR A 382 -6.49 4.90 23.85
C TYR A 382 -6.36 4.71 25.37
N PRO A 383 -7.01 3.71 26.00
CA PRO A 383 -7.01 3.54 27.45
C PRO A 383 -5.70 2.91 27.94
N GLN A 384 -4.56 3.57 27.68
CA GLN A 384 -3.22 3.07 28.00
C GLN A 384 -3.00 2.82 29.51
N GLY A 385 -3.83 3.39 30.39
CA GLY A 385 -3.82 3.12 31.83
C GLY A 385 -4.41 1.75 32.21
N ASP A 386 -5.21 1.13 31.34
CA ASP A 386 -5.81 -0.19 31.56
C ASP A 386 -4.81 -1.32 31.27
N ALA A 387 -4.66 -2.25 32.21
CA ALA A 387 -3.72 -3.36 32.08
C ALA A 387 -4.15 -4.38 31.02
N GLY A 388 -5.46 -4.61 30.86
CA GLY A 388 -6.00 -5.52 29.85
C GLY A 388 -5.75 -5.02 28.43
N PHE A 389 -5.95 -3.71 28.21
CA PHE A 389 -5.62 -3.05 26.96
C PHE A 389 -4.13 -3.19 26.62
N ARG A 390 -3.23 -2.89 27.57
CA ARG A 390 -1.78 -3.03 27.35
C ARG A 390 -1.39 -4.48 27.03
N ALA A 391 -1.95 -5.46 27.74
CA ALA A 391 -1.72 -6.88 27.47
C ALA A 391 -2.23 -7.29 26.08
N ALA A 392 -3.38 -6.78 25.64
CA ALA A 392 -3.90 -7.03 24.31
C ALA A 392 -2.98 -6.46 23.22
N ILE A 393 -2.46 -5.23 23.39
CA ILE A 393 -1.51 -4.64 22.44
C ILE A 393 -0.19 -5.42 22.39
N ALA A 394 0.33 -5.82 23.55
CA ALA A 394 1.53 -6.66 23.61
C ALA A 394 1.33 -7.98 22.84
N ALA A 395 0.20 -8.67 23.09
CA ALA A 395 -0.13 -9.91 22.39
C ALA A 395 -0.31 -9.72 20.87
N GLU A 396 -0.94 -8.64 20.43
CA GLU A 396 -1.06 -8.28 19.00
C GLU A 396 0.33 -8.09 18.35
N ALA A 397 1.20 -7.32 19.01
CA ALA A 397 2.56 -7.06 18.52
C ALA A 397 3.38 -8.36 18.48
N GLU A 398 3.35 -9.16 19.55
CA GLU A 398 4.04 -10.44 19.63
C GLU A 398 3.57 -11.41 18.53
N ALA A 399 2.26 -11.50 18.29
CA ALA A 399 1.71 -12.37 17.25
C ALA A 399 2.20 -11.98 15.86
N LEU A 400 2.14 -10.69 15.52
CA LEU A 400 2.60 -10.13 14.25
C LEU A 400 4.11 -10.30 14.06
N LEU A 401 4.90 -9.87 15.04
CA LEU A 401 6.37 -9.91 14.96
C LEU A 401 6.88 -11.35 14.90
N SER A 402 6.24 -12.26 15.64
CA SER A 402 6.57 -13.68 15.60
C SER A 402 6.31 -14.27 14.22
N ARG A 403 5.11 -14.11 13.64
CA ARG A 403 4.78 -14.77 12.37
C ARG A 403 5.55 -14.24 11.16
N THR A 404 6.06 -13.03 11.26
CA THR A 404 6.81 -12.36 10.18
C THR A 404 8.33 -12.52 10.30
N GLN A 405 8.84 -13.30 11.27
CA GLN A 405 10.28 -13.48 11.52
C GLN A 405 11.14 -13.85 10.30
N GLY A 406 10.59 -14.64 9.37
CA GLY A 406 11.27 -15.00 8.12
C GLY A 406 11.08 -14.00 6.98
N SER A 407 10.22 -13.00 7.13
CA SER A 407 9.85 -12.05 6.07
C SER A 407 10.80 -10.85 6.04
N PRO A 408 11.69 -10.74 5.03
CA PRO A 408 12.58 -9.60 4.86
C PRO A 408 11.84 -8.29 4.53
N SER A 409 10.62 -8.39 3.99
CA SER A 409 9.81 -7.23 3.59
C SER A 409 9.39 -6.37 4.77
N LEU A 410 9.08 -6.94 5.95
CA LEU A 410 8.75 -6.12 7.12
C LEU A 410 9.97 -5.28 7.49
N ALA A 411 9.84 -3.96 7.33
CA ALA A 411 10.94 -3.00 7.48
C ALA A 411 10.67 -2.02 8.62
N VAL A 412 9.40 -1.65 8.86
CA VAL A 412 9.02 -0.71 9.92
C VAL A 412 7.84 -1.27 10.70
N LEU A 413 7.96 -1.32 12.04
CA LEU A 413 6.81 -1.35 12.93
C LEU A 413 6.56 0.08 13.44
N CYS A 414 5.33 0.55 13.31
CA CYS A 414 4.91 1.86 13.78
C CYS A 414 3.80 1.73 14.83
N GLY A 415 3.84 2.55 15.88
CA GLY A 415 2.89 2.46 16.98
C GLY A 415 1.44 2.82 16.62
N GLY A 416 1.20 3.65 15.60
CA GLY A 416 -0.16 3.95 15.12
C GLY A 416 -0.25 5.18 14.22
N SER A 417 -1.45 5.45 13.73
CA SER A 417 -1.81 6.58 12.86
C SER A 417 -2.31 7.77 13.69
N GLU A 418 -1.64 8.91 13.59
CA GLU A 418 -2.09 10.24 14.05
C GLU A 418 -2.57 10.33 15.50
N VAL A 419 -2.21 9.36 16.36
CA VAL A 419 -2.53 9.39 17.78
C VAL A 419 -1.84 10.59 18.43
N PHE A 420 -0.57 10.83 18.07
CA PHE A 420 0.20 11.95 18.57
C PHE A 420 -0.29 13.27 17.97
N GLN A 421 -0.51 13.30 16.65
CA GLN A 421 -1.01 14.46 15.93
C GLN A 421 -2.35 14.97 16.48
N GLN A 422 -3.31 14.07 16.70
CA GLN A 422 -4.66 14.46 17.13
C GLN A 422 -4.64 15.21 18.47
N SER A 423 -3.81 14.76 19.40
CA SER A 423 -3.64 15.41 20.70
C SER A 423 -2.85 16.72 20.57
N ALA A 424 -1.77 16.74 19.80
CA ALA A 424 -0.94 17.92 19.57
C ALA A 424 -1.71 19.07 18.91
N MET A 425 -2.56 18.77 17.93
CA MET A 425 -3.42 19.77 17.26
C MET A 425 -4.47 20.39 18.19
N LEU A 426 -4.76 19.77 19.34
CA LEU A 426 -5.63 20.32 20.38
C LEU A 426 -4.86 21.15 21.42
N GLY A 427 -3.55 21.36 21.22
CA GLY A 427 -2.70 22.16 22.11
C GLY A 427 -2.29 21.44 23.39
N ALA A 428 -2.38 20.10 23.42
CA ALA A 428 -1.81 19.33 24.52
C ALA A 428 -0.27 19.46 24.54
N PRO A 429 0.41 19.19 25.66
CA PRO A 429 1.86 19.07 25.70
C PRO A 429 2.33 17.63 25.34
N PRO A 430 3.62 17.41 25.02
CA PRO A 430 4.13 16.10 24.61
C PRO A 430 3.83 14.93 25.53
N GLU A 431 3.86 15.16 26.84
CA GLU A 431 3.60 14.14 27.87
C GLU A 431 2.14 13.67 27.85
N ALA A 432 1.24 14.41 27.20
CA ALA A 432 -0.17 14.08 27.09
C ALA A 432 -0.52 13.22 25.87
N TRP A 433 0.38 12.97 24.92
CA TRP A 433 0.06 12.17 23.74
C TRP A 433 0.86 10.88 23.58
N SER A 434 2.01 10.76 24.22
CA SER A 434 2.70 9.47 24.34
C SER A 434 2.25 8.65 25.55
N GLY A 435 2.85 7.47 25.75
CA GLY A 435 2.61 6.61 26.89
C GLY A 435 3.22 5.21 26.75
N PRO A 436 3.06 4.35 27.77
CA PRO A 436 3.79 3.08 27.88
C PRO A 436 3.63 2.14 26.68
N VAL A 437 2.52 2.22 25.95
CA VAL A 437 2.34 1.45 24.72
C VAL A 437 3.40 1.79 23.68
N PHE A 438 3.65 3.08 23.46
CA PHE A 438 4.54 3.57 22.42
C PHE A 438 5.99 3.70 22.89
N ASP A 439 6.19 3.96 24.18
CA ASP A 439 7.51 4.26 24.74
C ASP A 439 8.24 3.03 25.31
N GLU A 440 7.50 1.98 25.69
CA GLU A 440 8.05 0.80 26.38
C GLU A 440 7.63 -0.52 25.69
N ILE A 441 6.32 -0.81 25.64
CA ILE A 441 5.80 -2.13 25.23
C ILE A 441 6.19 -2.50 23.79
N LEU A 442 5.89 -1.62 22.83
CA LEU A 442 6.16 -1.89 21.41
C LEU A 442 7.67 -1.89 21.10
N PRO A 443 8.49 -0.93 21.58
CA PRO A 443 9.94 -1.01 21.46
C PRO A 443 10.54 -2.30 22.02
N GLU A 444 10.11 -2.73 23.21
CA GLU A 444 10.60 -3.97 23.85
C GLU A 444 10.23 -5.20 23.02
N ALA A 445 8.99 -5.27 22.51
CA ALA A 445 8.56 -6.35 21.62
C ALA A 445 9.40 -6.40 20.33
N VAL A 446 9.69 -5.24 19.71
CA VAL A 446 10.56 -5.16 18.52
C VAL A 446 11.97 -5.61 18.87
N ALA A 447 12.57 -5.10 19.95
CA ALA A 447 13.92 -5.49 20.36
C ALA A 447 14.05 -7.00 20.63
N ALA A 448 13.02 -7.61 21.23
CA ALA A 448 12.99 -9.03 21.52
C ALA A 448 12.75 -9.90 20.28
N LEU A 449 11.79 -9.52 19.42
CA LEU A 449 11.26 -10.40 18.37
C LEU A 449 11.72 -10.06 16.95
N ARG A 450 12.06 -8.80 16.66
CA ARG A 450 12.50 -8.31 15.35
C ARG A 450 13.50 -7.14 15.49
N PRO A 451 14.68 -7.35 16.09
CA PRO A 451 15.69 -6.28 16.19
C PRO A 451 16.26 -5.85 14.82
N ASP A 452 15.86 -6.52 13.74
CA ASP A 452 16.22 -6.28 12.35
C ASP A 452 15.26 -5.31 11.61
N ILE A 453 14.28 -4.73 12.29
CA ILE A 453 13.34 -3.74 11.72
C ILE A 453 13.43 -2.39 12.45
N ALA A 454 13.01 -1.32 11.78
CA ALA A 454 12.89 0.00 12.38
C ALA A 454 11.63 0.11 13.26
N TYR A 455 11.71 0.88 14.34
CA TYR A 455 10.57 1.28 15.14
C TYR A 455 10.28 2.78 15.00
N VAL A 456 9.01 3.12 14.78
CA VAL A 456 8.49 4.50 14.77
C VAL A 456 7.36 4.61 15.80
N PRO A 457 7.40 5.54 16.77
CA PRO A 457 6.40 5.56 17.85
C PRO A 457 5.00 5.94 17.35
N ASN A 458 4.91 6.81 16.34
CA ASN A 458 3.65 7.17 15.70
C ASN A 458 3.91 7.75 14.30
N SER A 459 2.95 7.63 13.40
CA SER A 459 2.95 8.34 12.13
C SER A 459 1.88 9.42 12.18
N PRO A 460 2.24 10.71 12.29
CA PRO A 460 3.60 11.27 12.28
C PRO A 460 4.25 11.39 13.69
N SER A 461 5.58 11.56 13.74
CA SER A 461 6.35 11.77 14.97
C SER A 461 7.71 12.44 14.73
N GLY A 462 8.22 13.13 15.77
CA GLY A 462 9.48 13.87 15.76
C GLY A 462 9.27 15.38 15.89
N GLY A 463 10.36 16.13 15.99
CA GLY A 463 10.34 17.59 16.01
C GLY A 463 9.58 18.22 17.20
N PRO A 464 9.35 19.55 17.16
CA PRO A 464 8.64 20.26 18.22
C PRO A 464 7.14 19.92 18.27
N LEU A 465 6.56 19.51 17.15
CA LEU A 465 5.21 18.95 17.04
C LEU A 465 5.29 17.78 16.06
N PRO A 466 4.54 16.68 16.30
CA PRO A 466 4.70 15.43 15.57
C PRO A 466 4.52 15.55 14.05
N PHE A 467 3.74 16.52 13.59
CA PHE A 467 3.42 16.74 12.17
C PHE A 467 4.34 17.76 11.46
N VAL A 468 5.34 18.32 12.14
CA VAL A 468 6.31 19.24 11.52
C VAL A 468 7.21 18.46 10.55
N ALA A 469 7.29 18.92 9.30
CA ALA A 469 7.79 18.10 8.19
C ALA A 469 9.31 17.95 8.11
N ASP A 470 10.08 18.88 8.69
CA ASP A 470 11.55 18.92 8.59
C ASP A 470 12.28 18.03 9.62
N LYS A 471 11.51 17.24 10.37
CA LYS A 471 11.97 16.30 11.40
C LYS A 471 11.19 15.00 11.33
N GLY A 472 11.87 13.88 11.59
CA GLY A 472 11.29 12.56 11.74
C GLY A 472 10.40 12.13 10.57
N VAL A 473 9.22 11.64 10.92
CA VAL A 473 8.21 11.13 9.99
C VAL A 473 7.01 12.05 10.05
N THR A 474 6.53 12.53 8.91
CA THR A 474 5.40 13.46 8.81
C THR A 474 4.27 12.94 7.91
N HIS A 475 3.09 13.52 8.05
CA HIS A 475 2.02 13.47 7.05
C HIS A 475 2.06 14.80 6.28
N TYR A 476 2.71 14.80 5.11
CA TYR A 476 2.88 16.01 4.32
C TYR A 476 1.72 16.19 3.35
N TYR A 477 0.83 17.13 3.67
CA TYR A 477 -0.29 17.50 2.81
C TYR A 477 -0.20 18.93 2.26
N GLY A 478 0.99 19.54 2.28
CA GLY A 478 1.22 20.88 1.71
C GLY A 478 0.78 20.96 0.26
N VAL A 479 1.47 20.23 -0.62
CA VAL A 479 0.95 19.90 -1.95
C VAL A 479 -0.12 18.80 -1.82
N GLY A 480 -1.31 19.05 -2.36
CA GLY A 480 -2.51 18.25 -2.11
C GLY A 480 -3.47 18.99 -1.18
N ALA A 481 -3.83 18.38 -0.04
CA ALA A 481 -4.94 18.83 0.80
C ALA A 481 -4.86 20.31 1.25
N TYR A 482 -3.66 20.85 1.47
CA TYR A 482 -3.48 22.26 1.87
C TYR A 482 -3.25 23.22 0.70
N MET A 483 -3.35 22.74 -0.54
CA MET A 483 -3.33 23.55 -1.77
C MET A 483 -2.12 24.51 -1.85
N ARG A 484 -0.95 24.07 -1.36
CA ARG A 484 0.31 24.81 -1.50
C ARG A 484 0.93 24.59 -2.89
N GLY A 485 1.77 25.53 -3.32
CA GLY A 485 2.56 25.40 -4.54
C GLY A 485 3.67 24.35 -4.41
N PHE A 486 4.21 23.90 -5.55
CA PHE A 486 5.29 22.91 -5.60
C PHE A 486 6.56 23.35 -4.84
N ASP A 487 6.81 24.65 -4.76
CA ASP A 487 7.91 25.23 -3.98
C ASP A 487 7.82 24.92 -2.47
N ASP A 488 6.62 24.63 -1.97
CA ASP A 488 6.42 24.20 -0.58
C ASP A 488 6.96 22.80 -0.32
N ALA A 489 6.85 21.88 -1.29
CA ALA A 489 7.39 20.52 -1.16
C ALA A 489 8.91 20.53 -0.91
N ARG A 490 9.60 21.53 -1.46
CA ARG A 490 11.01 21.83 -1.20
C ARG A 490 11.19 22.60 0.11
N ARG A 491 10.48 23.72 0.30
CA ARG A 491 10.66 24.63 1.44
C ARG A 491 10.38 23.98 2.79
N ALA A 492 9.45 23.02 2.81
CA ALA A 492 9.10 22.27 4.00
C ALA A 492 10.24 21.34 4.49
N ASN A 493 11.30 21.13 3.68
CA ASN A 493 12.44 20.26 4.00
C ASN A 493 12.01 18.87 4.49
N VAL A 494 10.97 18.32 3.85
CA VAL A 494 10.34 17.05 4.25
C VAL A 494 11.41 15.97 4.45
N ARG A 495 11.47 15.34 5.63
CA ARG A 495 12.39 14.23 5.90
C ARG A 495 11.85 12.90 5.38
N PHE A 496 10.64 12.56 5.81
CA PHE A 496 9.92 11.38 5.33
C PHE A 496 8.41 11.63 5.41
N ALA A 497 7.72 11.57 4.28
CA ALA A 497 6.26 11.70 4.25
C ALA A 497 5.59 10.32 4.27
N ALA A 498 5.19 9.83 5.46
CA ALA A 498 4.47 8.56 5.57
C ALA A 498 3.03 8.62 5.02
N GLU A 499 2.51 9.82 4.84
CA GLU A 499 1.34 10.12 4.02
C GLU A 499 1.57 11.40 3.22
N SER A 500 1.08 11.43 1.98
CA SER A 500 1.19 12.61 1.12
C SER A 500 0.21 12.57 -0.06
N LEU A 501 0.07 13.70 -0.76
CA LEU A 501 -0.54 13.79 -2.09
C LEU A 501 -1.93 13.13 -2.17
N ALA A 502 -2.80 13.43 -1.21
CA ALA A 502 -4.20 13.02 -1.26
C ALA A 502 -4.99 13.88 -2.27
N PHE A 503 -5.63 13.22 -3.24
CA PHE A 503 -6.45 13.82 -4.29
C PHE A 503 -7.70 12.99 -4.56
N ALA A 504 -8.76 13.58 -5.12
CA ALA A 504 -9.83 12.82 -5.74
C ALA A 504 -9.39 12.37 -7.14
N ASN A 505 -8.85 11.16 -7.23
CA ASN A 505 -8.31 10.61 -8.48
C ASN A 505 -9.46 10.10 -9.36
N VAL A 506 -9.67 10.76 -10.50
CA VAL A 506 -10.74 10.41 -11.45
C VAL A 506 -10.44 9.05 -12.11
N PRO A 507 -11.36 8.06 -12.08
CA PRO A 507 -11.17 6.78 -12.74
C PRO A 507 -11.05 6.92 -14.26
N GLU A 508 -10.40 5.95 -14.90
CA GLU A 508 -10.31 5.86 -16.36
C GLU A 508 -11.70 5.69 -16.99
N GLU A 509 -11.85 6.03 -18.27
CA GLU A 509 -13.13 5.91 -18.97
C GLU A 509 -13.69 4.48 -18.93
N VAL A 510 -12.81 3.47 -19.01
CA VAL A 510 -13.21 2.05 -18.96
C VAL A 510 -13.94 1.69 -17.66
N SER A 511 -13.48 2.22 -16.52
CA SER A 511 -14.11 2.02 -15.21
C SER A 511 -15.45 2.76 -15.08
N LEU A 512 -15.59 3.91 -15.76
CA LEU A 512 -16.82 4.72 -15.70
C LEU A 512 -17.92 4.23 -16.66
N ARG A 513 -17.61 3.40 -17.67
CA ARG A 513 -18.58 2.90 -18.66
C ARG A 513 -19.76 2.15 -18.03
N GLY A 514 -19.56 1.52 -16.87
CA GLY A 514 -20.62 0.83 -16.12
C GLY A 514 -21.62 1.77 -15.44
N GLY A 515 -21.38 3.08 -15.42
CA GLY A 515 -22.28 4.10 -14.87
C GLY A 515 -22.43 4.07 -13.35
N LYS A 516 -21.47 3.49 -12.61
CA LYS A 516 -21.52 3.35 -11.16
C LYS A 516 -20.19 3.81 -10.52
N PRO A 517 -20.08 5.06 -10.05
CA PRO A 517 -21.09 6.13 -10.15
C PRO A 517 -21.20 6.68 -11.59
N PRO A 518 -22.30 7.39 -11.92
CA PRO A 518 -22.39 8.11 -13.19
C PRO A 518 -21.23 9.11 -13.32
N ALA A 519 -20.70 9.28 -14.53
CA ALA A 519 -19.66 10.28 -14.84
C ALA A 519 -20.23 11.71 -14.86
N ILE A 520 -20.87 12.11 -13.76
CA ILE A 520 -21.55 13.39 -13.56
C ILE A 520 -21.18 13.87 -12.16
N THR A 521 -20.30 14.87 -12.08
CA THR A 521 -19.64 15.18 -10.80
C THR A 521 -20.53 15.76 -9.71
N HIS A 522 -21.71 16.29 -10.07
CA HIS A 522 -22.71 16.77 -9.11
C HIS A 522 -23.72 15.70 -8.72
N HIS A 523 -23.65 14.50 -9.30
CA HIS A 523 -24.53 13.39 -8.93
C HIS A 523 -24.23 12.95 -7.49
N PRO A 524 -25.26 12.67 -6.65
CA PRO A 524 -25.04 12.26 -5.27
C PRO A 524 -24.12 11.04 -5.12
N ASP A 525 -24.27 10.03 -5.99
CA ASP A 525 -23.39 8.86 -5.98
C ASP A 525 -21.94 9.18 -6.33
N TRP A 526 -21.68 10.16 -7.21
CA TRP A 526 -20.31 10.63 -7.48
C TRP A 526 -19.74 11.28 -6.22
N LYS A 527 -20.47 12.24 -5.65
CA LYS A 527 -20.03 12.97 -4.45
C LYS A 527 -19.89 12.08 -3.22
N ARG A 528 -20.62 10.96 -3.14
CA ARG A 528 -20.41 9.95 -2.09
C ARG A 528 -19.05 9.24 -2.22
N ALA A 529 -18.54 9.10 -3.44
CA ALA A 529 -17.24 8.50 -3.71
C ALA A 529 -16.08 9.50 -3.67
N VAL A 530 -16.37 10.80 -3.74
CA VAL A 530 -15.38 11.86 -3.55
C VAL A 530 -15.10 12.02 -2.06
N PRO A 531 -13.84 11.86 -1.63
CA PRO A 531 -13.53 11.96 -0.22
C PRO A 531 -13.60 13.39 0.32
N ARG A 532 -13.84 13.52 1.62
CA ARG A 532 -13.86 14.82 2.31
C ARG A 532 -13.59 14.70 3.81
N ASP A 533 -12.99 15.74 4.37
CA ASP A 533 -12.82 15.86 5.81
C ASP A 533 -14.12 16.32 6.48
N ALA A 534 -14.38 15.78 7.67
CA ALA A 534 -15.56 16.14 8.45
C ALA A 534 -15.52 17.63 8.82
N GLY A 535 -16.56 18.38 8.41
CA GLY A 535 -16.69 19.81 8.68
C GLY A 535 -15.95 20.72 7.68
N ALA A 536 -15.20 20.18 6.72
CA ALA A 536 -14.58 20.97 5.66
C ALA A 536 -15.63 21.48 4.66
N SER A 537 -15.51 22.75 4.26
CA SER A 537 -16.35 23.38 3.24
C SER A 537 -16.01 22.96 1.81
N TRP A 538 -14.93 22.18 1.64
CA TRP A 538 -14.40 21.70 0.37
C TRP A 538 -14.18 20.17 0.44
N ASP A 539 -14.05 19.53 -0.71
CA ASP A 539 -13.75 18.11 -0.88
C ASP A 539 -12.49 17.87 -1.73
N PHE A 540 -12.00 16.63 -1.82
CA PHE A 540 -10.76 16.36 -2.55
C PHE A 540 -10.87 16.56 -4.08
N GLU A 541 -12.07 16.78 -4.63
CA GLU A 541 -12.27 17.25 -6.00
C GLU A 541 -11.99 18.76 -6.11
N ASP A 542 -12.34 19.56 -5.11
CA ASP A 542 -11.94 20.97 -5.04
C ASP A 542 -10.42 21.13 -4.96
N VAL A 543 -9.72 20.22 -4.24
CA VAL A 543 -8.25 20.17 -4.22
C VAL A 543 -7.68 19.92 -5.61
N ARG A 544 -8.20 18.90 -6.31
CA ARG A 544 -7.77 18.62 -7.69
C ARG A 544 -8.02 19.84 -8.59
N ASP A 545 -9.19 20.46 -8.47
CA ASP A 545 -9.60 21.61 -9.26
C ASP A 545 -8.69 22.82 -9.03
N HIS A 546 -8.20 23.05 -7.80
CA HIS A 546 -7.18 24.07 -7.50
C HIS A 546 -5.93 23.90 -8.36
N TYR A 547 -5.41 22.68 -8.47
CA TYR A 547 -4.23 22.41 -9.28
C TYR A 547 -4.54 22.40 -10.79
N LEU A 548 -5.75 22.04 -11.20
CA LEU A 548 -6.19 22.17 -12.59
C LEU A 548 -6.13 23.63 -13.03
N GLU A 549 -6.70 24.53 -12.22
CA GLU A 549 -6.64 25.97 -12.47
C GLU A 549 -5.20 26.47 -12.50
N ARG A 550 -4.37 26.05 -11.53
CA ARG A 550 -2.95 26.43 -11.47
C ARG A 550 -2.16 26.00 -12.71
N LEU A 551 -2.35 24.76 -13.17
CA LEU A 551 -1.55 24.19 -14.26
C LEU A 551 -2.00 24.65 -15.64
N TYR A 552 -3.32 24.81 -15.85
CA TYR A 552 -3.91 25.04 -17.18
C TYR A 552 -4.54 26.44 -17.33
N GLY A 553 -4.74 27.19 -16.24
CA GLY A 553 -5.34 28.53 -16.27
C GLY A 553 -6.82 28.52 -16.66
N LEU A 554 -7.54 27.44 -16.36
CA LEU A 554 -8.98 27.28 -16.65
C LEU A 554 -9.78 27.25 -15.35
N GLU A 555 -10.94 27.92 -15.35
CA GLU A 555 -11.91 27.85 -14.25
C GLU A 555 -12.62 26.47 -14.26
N PRO A 556 -12.37 25.59 -13.27
CA PRO A 556 -12.87 24.21 -13.30
C PRO A 556 -14.40 24.13 -13.28
N ALA A 557 -15.05 25.00 -12.51
CA ALA A 557 -16.51 25.05 -12.40
C ALA A 557 -17.19 25.41 -13.72
N ARG A 558 -16.58 26.31 -14.51
CA ARG A 558 -17.06 26.66 -15.84
C ARG A 558 -16.80 25.53 -16.83
N LEU A 559 -15.58 24.98 -16.81
CA LEU A 559 -15.18 23.88 -17.69
C LEU A 559 -16.10 22.66 -17.53
N ARG A 560 -16.40 22.27 -16.30
CA ARG A 560 -17.33 21.17 -15.98
C ARG A 560 -18.72 21.34 -16.60
N ARG A 561 -19.20 22.58 -16.78
CA ARG A 561 -20.52 22.87 -17.38
C ARG A 561 -20.47 22.95 -18.91
N GLU A 562 -19.41 23.55 -19.45
CA GLU A 562 -19.31 23.87 -20.87
C GLU A 562 -18.67 22.73 -21.69
N ASP A 563 -17.73 21.98 -21.11
CA ASP A 563 -17.00 20.88 -21.74
C ASP A 563 -16.64 19.79 -20.71
N PRO A 564 -17.61 18.94 -20.31
CA PRO A 564 -17.39 17.90 -19.30
C PRO A 564 -16.33 16.88 -19.69
N GLU A 565 -16.20 16.54 -20.98
CA GLU A 565 -15.18 15.62 -21.48
C GLU A 565 -13.78 16.18 -21.21
N ARG A 566 -13.56 17.45 -21.58
CA ARG A 566 -12.30 18.14 -21.31
C ARG A 566 -12.03 18.31 -19.83
N TYR A 567 -13.06 18.56 -19.03
CA TYR A 567 -12.93 18.60 -17.57
C TYR A 567 -12.36 17.29 -17.01
N PHE A 568 -12.90 16.14 -17.42
CA PHE A 568 -12.39 14.84 -16.97
C PHE A 568 -10.98 14.56 -17.47
N ALA A 569 -10.66 14.86 -18.73
CA ALA A 569 -9.32 14.68 -19.28
C ALA A 569 -8.28 15.52 -18.53
N LEU A 570 -8.57 16.80 -18.29
CA LEU A 570 -7.68 17.68 -17.52
C LEU A 570 -7.61 17.30 -16.04
N SER A 571 -8.69 16.80 -15.44
CA SER A 571 -8.70 16.31 -14.06
C SER A 571 -7.76 15.13 -13.88
N ARG A 572 -7.75 14.17 -14.81
CA ARG A 572 -6.82 13.03 -14.82
C ARG A 572 -5.38 13.47 -15.06
N ALA A 573 -5.16 14.32 -16.07
CA ALA A 573 -3.83 14.86 -16.33
C ALA A 573 -3.27 15.60 -15.11
N THR A 574 -4.06 16.48 -14.47
CA THR A 574 -3.64 17.27 -13.31
C THR A 574 -3.00 16.44 -12.20
N VAL A 575 -3.64 15.34 -11.78
CA VAL A 575 -3.10 14.51 -10.68
C VAL A 575 -1.81 13.78 -11.07
N ALA A 576 -1.70 13.33 -12.33
CA ALA A 576 -0.48 12.72 -12.83
C ALA A 576 0.69 13.71 -12.83
N GLU A 577 0.47 14.95 -13.29
CA GLU A 577 1.48 16.01 -13.33
C GLU A 577 1.90 16.44 -11.93
N VAL A 578 0.94 16.68 -11.02
CA VAL A 578 1.23 17.14 -9.65
C VAL A 578 2.06 16.12 -8.87
N MET A 579 1.72 14.84 -9.00
CA MET A 579 2.48 13.78 -8.33
C MET A 579 3.91 13.68 -8.90
N GLU A 580 4.06 13.71 -10.22
CA GLU A 580 5.38 13.64 -10.87
C GLU A 580 6.28 14.83 -10.49
N GLU A 581 5.76 16.06 -10.53
CA GLU A 581 6.50 17.27 -10.14
C GLU A 581 6.87 17.28 -8.66
N THR A 582 5.98 16.84 -7.77
CA THR A 582 6.29 16.82 -6.33
C THR A 582 7.41 15.82 -6.02
N PHE A 583 7.42 14.65 -6.64
CA PHE A 583 8.51 13.70 -6.48
C PHE A 583 9.82 14.16 -7.15
N ALA A 584 9.76 14.98 -8.21
CA ALA A 584 10.96 15.62 -8.75
C ALA A 584 11.65 16.53 -7.71
N GLU A 585 10.86 17.27 -6.92
CA GLU A 585 11.38 18.09 -5.81
C GLU A 585 11.96 17.24 -4.68
N TRP A 586 11.35 16.11 -4.33
CA TRP A 586 11.85 15.25 -3.26
C TRP A 586 13.03 14.37 -3.63
N ARG A 587 13.16 13.98 -4.90
CA ARG A 587 14.23 13.10 -5.38
C ARG A 587 15.45 13.84 -5.91
N ARG A 588 15.49 15.17 -5.89
CA ARG A 588 16.70 15.93 -6.25
C ARG A 588 17.87 15.57 -5.31
N PRO A 589 19.13 15.56 -5.78
CA PRO A 589 20.29 15.17 -4.95
C PRO A 589 20.48 16.00 -3.68
N ALA A 590 20.03 17.25 -3.67
CA ALA A 590 20.14 18.15 -2.51
C ALA A 590 18.89 18.12 -1.61
N SER A 591 17.93 17.24 -1.86
CA SER A 591 16.76 17.07 -1.01
C SER A 591 17.12 16.30 0.25
N PRO A 592 16.60 16.71 1.43
CA PRO A 592 16.70 15.89 2.64
C PRO A 592 15.69 14.73 2.67
N THR A 593 14.78 14.65 1.71
CA THR A 593 13.69 13.66 1.70
C THR A 593 14.21 12.27 1.39
N SER A 594 13.99 11.35 2.32
CA SER A 594 14.39 9.94 2.20
C SER A 594 13.22 9.02 1.84
N GLY A 595 12.00 9.54 1.80
CA GLY A 595 10.85 8.80 1.29
C GLY A 595 9.54 9.57 1.35
N ALA A 596 8.59 9.14 0.52
CA ALA A 596 7.22 9.61 0.54
C ALA A 596 6.25 8.52 0.05
N LEU A 597 5.14 8.36 0.77
CA LEU A 597 4.08 7.39 0.48
C LEU A 597 2.78 8.14 0.20
N VAL A 598 2.14 7.85 -0.93
CA VAL A 598 0.91 8.52 -1.33
C VAL A 598 -0.32 7.95 -0.63
N TRP A 599 -1.28 8.81 -0.34
CA TRP A 599 -2.61 8.41 0.12
C TRP A 599 -3.56 8.42 -1.09
N LEU A 600 -3.97 7.28 -1.66
CA LEU A 600 -3.92 5.88 -1.21
C LEU A 600 -3.63 4.94 -2.39
N LEU A 601 -3.25 3.67 -2.17
CA LEU A 601 -2.99 2.71 -3.26
C LEU A 601 -4.27 2.37 -4.06
N GLN A 602 -5.31 1.85 -3.42
CA GLN A 602 -6.57 1.44 -4.06
C GLN A 602 -7.79 2.16 -3.47
N ASP A 603 -8.80 2.42 -4.31
CA ASP A 603 -10.07 2.98 -3.85
C ASP A 603 -10.82 2.03 -2.91
N LEU A 604 -11.60 2.62 -2.00
CA LEU A 604 -12.46 1.88 -1.06
C LEU A 604 -13.81 1.49 -1.69
N GLN A 605 -14.21 2.17 -2.77
CA GLN A 605 -15.47 1.98 -3.49
C GLN A 605 -15.37 2.57 -4.91
N PRO A 606 -16.25 2.21 -5.85
CA PRO A 606 -16.24 2.80 -7.19
C PRO A 606 -16.42 4.33 -7.17
N GLY A 607 -15.55 5.05 -7.88
CA GLY A 607 -15.65 6.50 -8.10
C GLY A 607 -14.33 7.25 -7.94
N ALA A 608 -14.39 8.58 -7.79
CA ALA A 608 -13.20 9.43 -7.70
C ALA A 608 -12.62 9.50 -6.27
N GLY A 609 -12.25 8.33 -5.73
CA GLY A 609 -11.59 8.21 -4.42
C GLY A 609 -10.11 8.59 -4.42
N TRP A 610 -9.46 8.44 -3.25
CA TRP A 610 -8.02 8.67 -3.08
C TRP A 610 -7.13 7.66 -3.79
N GLY A 611 -7.65 6.48 -4.16
CA GLY A 611 -6.87 5.41 -4.74
C GLY A 611 -6.22 5.83 -6.05
N VAL A 612 -4.94 5.52 -6.23
CA VAL A 612 -4.27 5.63 -7.54
C VAL A 612 -4.64 4.46 -8.46
N ILE A 613 -5.19 3.39 -7.89
CA ILE A 613 -5.84 2.27 -8.59
C ILE A 613 -7.34 2.32 -8.26
N ALA A 614 -8.19 2.21 -9.28
CA ALA A 614 -9.63 2.16 -9.12
C ALA A 614 -10.08 0.85 -8.44
N SER A 615 -11.28 0.84 -7.86
CA SER A 615 -11.80 -0.31 -7.10
C SER A 615 -12.02 -1.58 -7.94
N ASP A 616 -12.01 -1.46 -9.27
CA ASP A 616 -12.08 -2.56 -10.23
C ASP A 616 -10.71 -3.10 -10.67
N GLY A 617 -9.62 -2.52 -10.15
CA GLY A 617 -8.24 -2.89 -10.46
C GLY A 617 -7.63 -2.13 -11.63
N GLU A 618 -8.32 -1.18 -12.25
CA GLU A 618 -7.73 -0.36 -13.33
C GLU A 618 -6.81 0.73 -12.75
N PRO A 619 -5.55 0.84 -13.19
CA PRO A 619 -4.69 1.97 -12.83
C PRO A 619 -5.27 3.29 -13.33
N LYS A 620 -5.27 4.32 -12.47
CA LYS A 620 -5.66 5.68 -12.87
C LYS A 620 -4.46 6.47 -13.37
N SER A 621 -4.69 7.59 -14.04
CA SER A 621 -3.67 8.61 -14.38
C SER A 621 -2.61 8.88 -13.30
N ALA A 622 -3.00 8.99 -12.03
CA ALA A 622 -2.09 9.15 -10.90
C ALA A 622 -1.04 8.01 -10.80
N TRP A 623 -1.45 6.75 -11.01
CA TRP A 623 -0.55 5.60 -11.04
C TRP A 623 0.50 5.74 -12.15
N HIS A 624 0.09 6.20 -13.33
CA HIS A 624 1.03 6.44 -14.44
C HIS A 624 2.02 7.57 -14.15
N GLY A 625 1.56 8.66 -13.52
CA GLY A 625 2.44 9.75 -13.06
C GLY A 625 3.50 9.26 -12.07
N LEU A 626 3.07 8.49 -11.06
CA LEU A 626 3.97 7.88 -10.07
C LEU A 626 4.93 6.88 -10.72
N ALA A 627 4.48 6.03 -11.64
CA ALA A 627 5.34 5.09 -12.35
C ALA A 627 6.49 5.79 -13.10
N ARG A 628 6.23 6.99 -13.66
CA ARG A 628 7.30 7.82 -14.25
C ARG A 628 8.20 8.42 -13.18
N ALA A 629 7.63 8.92 -12.10
CA ALA A 629 8.36 9.53 -11.00
C ALA A 629 9.23 8.54 -10.22
N PHE A 630 8.93 7.23 -10.29
CA PHE A 630 9.51 6.17 -9.47
C PHE A 630 10.54 5.30 -10.22
N ARG A 631 11.00 5.72 -11.40
CA ARG A 631 12.04 4.99 -12.12
C ARG A 631 13.35 4.92 -11.33
N PRO A 632 14.05 3.77 -11.32
CA PRO A 632 15.39 3.65 -10.73
C PRO A 632 16.47 4.46 -11.47
N VAL A 633 16.35 4.56 -12.80
CA VAL A 633 17.11 5.53 -13.60
C VAL A 633 16.16 6.65 -13.97
N GLN A 634 16.45 7.86 -13.51
CA GLN A 634 15.51 8.97 -13.62
C GLN A 634 16.20 10.23 -14.12
N LEU A 635 15.45 11.00 -14.89
CA LEU A 635 15.73 12.38 -15.24
C LEU A 635 14.55 13.23 -14.74
N ALA A 636 14.83 14.28 -13.99
CA ALA A 636 13.82 15.23 -13.51
C ALA A 636 14.27 16.67 -13.78
N LEU A 637 13.30 17.56 -13.99
CA LEU A 637 13.52 18.99 -14.14
C LEU A 637 12.93 19.73 -12.95
N THR A 638 13.66 20.69 -12.39
CA THR A 638 13.16 21.64 -11.40
C THR A 638 13.44 23.07 -11.84
N ASP A 639 12.54 23.98 -11.48
CA ASP A 639 12.79 25.41 -11.57
C ASP A 639 13.65 25.84 -10.37
N GLU A 640 14.84 26.39 -10.65
CA GLU A 640 15.78 26.92 -9.66
C GLU A 640 15.80 28.47 -9.67
N GLY A 641 14.73 29.08 -10.20
CA GLY A 641 14.51 30.51 -10.27
C GLY A 641 15.55 31.18 -11.17
N VAL A 642 16.27 32.17 -10.61
CA VAL A 642 17.33 32.88 -11.36
C VAL A 642 18.52 31.99 -11.72
N ASN A 643 18.62 30.77 -11.18
CA ASN A 643 19.63 29.80 -11.56
C ASN A 643 19.22 28.94 -12.78
N GLY A 644 18.04 29.19 -13.36
CA GLY A 644 17.52 28.46 -14.52
C GLY A 644 16.89 27.12 -14.13
N LEU A 645 17.00 26.13 -15.02
CA LEU A 645 16.53 24.77 -14.74
C LEU A 645 17.64 23.86 -14.22
N GLY A 646 17.33 23.08 -13.19
CA GLY A 646 18.12 21.94 -12.74
C GLY A 646 17.71 20.67 -13.48
N LEU A 647 18.68 19.94 -14.03
CA LEU A 647 18.48 18.59 -14.59
C LEU A 647 19.05 17.57 -13.61
N HIS A 648 18.18 16.82 -12.92
CA HIS A 648 18.59 15.81 -11.96
C HIS A 648 18.64 14.44 -12.61
N VAL A 649 19.84 13.84 -12.70
CA VAL A 649 20.04 12.48 -13.20
C VAL A 649 20.32 11.58 -12.01
N LEU A 650 19.50 10.54 -11.84
CA LEU A 650 19.58 9.58 -10.75
C LEU A 650 19.87 8.19 -11.32
N ASN A 651 20.86 7.49 -10.73
CA ASN A 651 21.09 6.07 -10.98
C ASN A 651 21.02 5.32 -9.65
N GLU A 652 19.84 4.79 -9.34
CA GLU A 652 19.64 3.98 -8.13
C GLU A 652 20.12 2.54 -8.31
N ARG A 653 20.62 2.12 -9.46
CA ARG A 653 20.97 0.71 -9.74
C ARG A 653 22.37 0.34 -9.21
N PRO A 654 22.67 -0.97 -9.01
CA PRO A 654 24.01 -1.44 -8.68
C PRO A 654 25.01 -1.35 -9.84
N GLU A 655 24.56 -1.14 -11.07
CA GLU A 655 25.42 -0.95 -12.24
C GLU A 655 25.74 0.53 -12.49
N PRO A 656 26.92 0.85 -13.04
CA PRO A 656 27.20 2.19 -13.53
C PRO A 656 26.24 2.57 -14.68
N LEU A 657 26.00 3.87 -14.85
CA LEU A 657 25.21 4.42 -15.94
C LEU A 657 26.11 5.27 -16.84
N ALA A 658 26.20 4.90 -18.12
CA ALA A 658 26.74 5.75 -19.18
C ALA A 658 25.57 6.20 -20.06
N ALA A 659 25.33 7.50 -20.13
CA ALA A 659 24.15 8.04 -20.81
C ALA A 659 24.44 9.40 -21.44
N THR A 660 23.55 9.84 -22.32
CA THR A 660 23.53 11.20 -22.87
C THR A 660 22.28 11.90 -22.38
N VAL A 661 22.44 13.11 -21.82
CA VAL A 661 21.34 14.02 -21.52
C VAL A 661 21.18 14.97 -22.70
N GLU A 662 19.99 14.99 -23.29
CA GLU A 662 19.62 15.92 -24.36
C GLU A 662 18.54 16.87 -23.84
N LEU A 663 18.68 18.17 -24.09
CA LEU A 663 17.72 19.20 -23.72
C LEU A 663 17.32 19.99 -24.96
N THR A 664 16.00 20.13 -25.15
CA THR A 664 15.42 20.87 -26.27
C THR A 664 14.38 21.84 -25.76
N CYS A 665 14.47 23.11 -26.17
CA CYS A 665 13.43 24.11 -25.94
C CYS A 665 12.62 24.29 -27.21
N TRP A 666 11.30 24.13 -27.10
CA TRP A 666 10.38 24.17 -28.23
C TRP A 666 9.50 25.41 -28.21
N ARG A 667 9.52 26.17 -29.31
CA ARG A 667 8.56 27.25 -29.57
C ARG A 667 7.39 26.72 -30.38
N ALA A 668 6.18 27.11 -30.00
CA ALA A 668 4.90 26.58 -30.45
C ALA A 668 4.81 25.04 -30.38
N GLY A 669 5.57 24.42 -29.47
CA GLY A 669 5.71 22.96 -29.35
C GLY A 669 6.29 22.24 -30.57
N GLU A 670 6.85 22.95 -31.56
CA GLU A 670 7.22 22.38 -32.86
C GLU A 670 8.60 22.86 -33.33
N VAL A 671 8.95 24.12 -33.08
CA VAL A 671 10.21 24.71 -33.53
C VAL A 671 11.27 24.59 -32.44
N GLU A 672 12.33 23.82 -32.70
CA GLU A 672 13.51 23.77 -31.83
C GLU A 672 14.22 25.13 -31.83
N VAL A 673 14.27 25.82 -30.68
CA VAL A 673 14.99 27.11 -30.55
C VAL A 673 16.29 27.00 -29.77
N ILE A 674 16.40 25.99 -28.92
CA ILE A 674 17.62 25.58 -28.24
C ILE A 674 17.68 24.06 -28.28
N LYS A 675 18.88 23.52 -28.56
CA LYS A 675 19.19 22.11 -28.43
C LYS A 675 20.59 22.00 -27.85
N ALA A 676 20.74 21.20 -26.80
CA ALA A 676 22.00 20.96 -26.13
C ALA A 676 22.08 19.50 -25.70
N LYS A 677 23.30 18.95 -25.65
CA LYS A 677 23.52 17.58 -25.19
C LYS A 677 24.82 17.46 -24.42
N ARG A 678 24.87 16.52 -23.48
CA ARG A 678 26.05 16.22 -22.68
C ARG A 678 26.06 14.76 -22.27
N ASP A 679 27.20 14.13 -22.46
CA ASP A 679 27.44 12.78 -21.95
C ASP A 679 27.61 12.84 -20.43
N VAL A 680 27.02 11.87 -19.74
CA VAL A 680 27.09 11.69 -18.30
C VAL A 680 27.49 10.26 -17.98
N ALA A 681 28.37 10.13 -16.98
CA ALA A 681 28.73 8.85 -16.40
C ALA A 681 28.48 8.92 -14.90
N LEU A 682 27.62 8.05 -14.39
CA LEU A 682 27.34 7.91 -12.97
C LEU A 682 27.84 6.55 -12.48
N ALA A 683 28.47 6.57 -11.32
CA ALA A 683 28.76 5.35 -10.58
C ALA A 683 27.44 4.64 -10.17
N PRO A 684 27.50 3.37 -9.74
CA PRO A 684 26.39 2.74 -9.03
C PRO A 684 25.87 3.63 -7.89
N ARG A 685 24.55 3.68 -7.70
CA ARG A 685 23.89 4.44 -6.61
C ARG A 685 24.26 5.93 -6.54
N ALA A 686 24.61 6.54 -7.67
CA ALA A 686 25.03 7.94 -7.74
C ALA A 686 23.97 8.83 -8.40
N ALA A 687 24.10 10.12 -8.15
CA ALA A 687 23.21 11.14 -8.70
C ALA A 687 23.98 12.43 -8.99
N VAL A 688 23.49 13.22 -9.95
CA VAL A 688 24.06 14.53 -10.30
C VAL A 688 22.96 15.52 -10.67
N THR A 689 23.19 16.80 -10.36
CA THR A 689 22.41 17.91 -10.90
C THR A 689 23.25 18.65 -11.93
N LEU A 690 22.73 18.82 -13.15
CA LEU A 690 23.33 19.65 -14.19
C LEU A 690 22.58 20.98 -14.29
N SER A 691 23.31 22.07 -14.47
CA SER A 691 22.71 23.36 -14.80
C SER A 691 22.33 23.39 -16.28
N ALA A 692 21.10 23.81 -16.59
CA ALA A 692 20.71 24.06 -17.97
C ALA A 692 21.57 25.15 -18.64
N PHE A 693 22.03 26.16 -17.89
CA PHE A 693 22.90 27.20 -18.46
C PHE A 693 24.28 26.65 -18.85
N GLU A 694 24.86 25.80 -18.01
CA GLU A 694 26.12 25.12 -18.36
C GLU A 694 25.94 24.20 -19.57
N LEU A 695 24.84 23.46 -19.63
CA LEU A 695 24.53 22.57 -20.74
C LEU A 695 24.36 23.34 -22.06
N ILE A 696 23.71 24.50 -22.03
CA ILE A 696 23.47 25.35 -23.21
C ILE A 696 24.71 26.18 -23.58
N GLY A 697 25.58 26.49 -22.61
CA GLY A 697 26.82 27.26 -22.80
C GLY A 697 26.62 28.76 -23.06
N ARG A 698 25.40 29.28 -22.90
CA ARG A 698 25.05 30.70 -23.07
C ARG A 698 23.79 31.05 -22.30
N PHE A 699 23.56 32.34 -22.06
CA PHE A 699 22.31 32.81 -21.47
C PHE A 699 21.12 32.57 -22.41
N PHE A 700 20.08 31.96 -21.87
CA PHE A 700 18.75 31.82 -22.46
C PHE A 700 17.78 31.73 -21.28
N ASP A 701 16.77 32.60 -21.20
CA ASP A 701 15.84 32.64 -20.05
C ASP A 701 14.91 31.42 -20.05
N ILE A 702 15.48 30.25 -19.73
CA ILE A 702 14.88 28.94 -19.91
C ILE A 702 13.74 28.65 -18.93
N ALA A 703 13.83 29.20 -17.72
CA ALA A 703 12.77 29.11 -16.71
C ALA A 703 11.81 30.31 -16.78
N TYR A 704 12.06 31.29 -17.65
CA TYR A 704 11.33 32.56 -17.69
C TYR A 704 11.33 33.32 -16.34
N ALA A 705 12.49 33.27 -15.67
CA ALA A 705 12.70 33.90 -14.37
C ALA A 705 13.07 35.38 -14.51
N TYR A 706 13.77 35.77 -15.59
CA TYR A 706 14.28 37.14 -15.78
C TYR A 706 13.28 38.06 -16.49
N ARG A 707 12.51 37.54 -17.46
CA ARG A 707 11.36 38.23 -18.09
C ARG A 707 11.70 39.56 -18.77
N PHE A 708 12.89 39.67 -19.38
CA PHE A 708 13.28 40.87 -20.15
C PHE A 708 12.49 41.06 -21.46
N GLY A 709 11.72 40.07 -21.88
CA GLY A 709 10.87 40.08 -23.07
C GLY A 709 9.87 38.93 -23.00
N PRO A 710 9.10 38.64 -24.07
CA PRO A 710 8.25 37.45 -24.12
C PRO A 710 9.06 36.16 -23.96
N PRO A 711 8.45 35.05 -23.49
CA PRO A 711 9.14 33.78 -23.35
C PRO A 711 9.73 33.32 -24.68
N GLY A 712 10.96 32.79 -24.66
CA GLY A 712 11.63 32.34 -25.87
C GLY A 712 11.06 31.06 -26.49
N HIS A 713 10.31 30.28 -25.69
CA HIS A 713 9.79 28.94 -25.96
C HIS A 713 8.63 28.62 -24.98
N ASP A 714 7.86 27.56 -25.26
CA ASP A 714 6.68 27.19 -24.46
C ASP A 714 6.91 25.93 -23.60
N VAL A 715 7.82 25.05 -24.04
CA VAL A 715 8.14 23.81 -23.34
C VAL A 715 9.62 23.47 -23.50
N THR A 716 10.24 23.07 -22.40
CA THR A 716 11.54 22.40 -22.41
C THR A 716 11.30 20.91 -22.23
N SER A 717 11.87 20.08 -23.10
CA SER A 717 11.95 18.63 -22.91
C SER A 717 13.39 18.23 -22.67
N ALA A 718 13.61 17.28 -21.78
CA ALA A 718 14.90 16.65 -21.57
C ALA A 718 14.76 15.13 -21.69
N VAL A 719 15.72 14.48 -22.35
CA VAL A 719 15.76 13.04 -22.62
C VAL A 719 17.08 12.49 -22.10
N LEU A 720 17.02 11.39 -21.36
CA LEU A 720 18.18 10.60 -20.95
C LEU A 720 18.24 9.34 -21.81
N ARG A 721 19.29 9.21 -22.62
CA ARG A 721 19.51 8.05 -23.49
C ARG A 721 20.67 7.22 -23.02
N ASP A 722 20.52 5.90 -23.08
CA ASP A 722 21.63 4.98 -22.85
C ASP A 722 22.72 5.16 -23.91
N ALA A 723 23.98 5.29 -23.49
CA ALA A 723 25.06 5.60 -24.42
C ALA A 723 25.39 4.46 -25.40
N ALA A 724 25.04 3.20 -25.07
CA ALA A 724 25.37 2.04 -25.88
C ALA A 724 24.23 1.64 -26.82
N SER A 725 23.00 1.64 -26.34
CA SER A 725 21.81 1.20 -27.08
C SER A 725 20.99 2.35 -27.69
N ASP A 726 21.28 3.59 -27.31
CA ASP A 726 20.51 4.79 -27.66
C ASP A 726 19.05 4.78 -27.15
N ALA A 727 18.70 3.80 -26.31
CA ALA A 727 17.37 3.65 -25.75
C ALA A 727 17.05 4.80 -24.78
N VAL A 728 15.83 5.34 -24.89
CA VAL A 728 15.32 6.35 -23.95
C VAL A 728 15.06 5.71 -22.59
N LEU A 729 15.81 6.16 -21.58
CA LEU A 729 15.74 5.69 -20.20
C LEU A 729 14.72 6.47 -19.38
N ALA A 730 14.72 7.80 -19.52
CA ALA A 730 13.82 8.71 -18.82
C ALA A 730 13.66 10.02 -19.61
N GLU A 731 12.55 10.71 -19.37
CA GLU A 731 12.22 11.99 -19.99
C GLU A 731 11.56 12.89 -18.96
N ALA A 732 11.78 14.20 -19.09
CA ALA A 732 11.19 15.20 -18.22
C ALA A 732 10.83 16.46 -19.02
N PHE A 733 9.82 17.18 -18.54
CA PHE A 733 9.26 18.35 -19.22
C PHE A 733 9.10 19.50 -18.25
N HIS A 734 9.32 20.71 -18.74
CA HIS A 734 9.12 21.95 -17.98
C HIS A 734 8.38 22.97 -18.86
N PHE A 735 7.41 23.66 -18.29
CA PHE A 735 6.56 24.63 -18.98
C PHE A 735 6.71 26.00 -18.30
N PRO A 736 7.51 26.93 -18.85
CA PRO A 736 7.85 28.19 -18.17
C PRO A 736 6.66 29.10 -17.82
N LEU A 737 5.54 28.95 -18.54
CA LEU A 737 4.29 29.68 -18.29
C LEU A 737 3.15 28.79 -17.77
N GLY A 738 3.47 27.58 -17.31
CA GLY A 738 2.47 26.53 -17.11
C GLY A 738 2.06 25.86 -18.42
N ARG A 739 1.20 24.85 -18.32
CA ARG A 739 0.82 23.98 -19.46
C ARG A 739 -0.11 24.68 -20.44
N GLY A 740 -0.80 25.73 -19.99
CA GLY A 740 -1.75 26.51 -20.75
C GLY A 740 -3.01 25.72 -21.09
N HIS A 741 -3.91 26.32 -21.87
CA HIS A 741 -5.17 25.67 -22.27
C HIS A 741 -5.47 25.81 -23.77
N GLU A 742 -4.51 26.29 -24.55
CA GLU A 742 -4.68 26.35 -26.00
C GLU A 742 -4.64 24.93 -26.58
N ARG A 743 -5.50 24.67 -27.56
CA ARG A 743 -5.54 23.40 -28.29
C ARG A 743 -5.08 23.62 -29.73
N HIS A 744 -4.39 22.63 -30.27
CA HIS A 744 -3.80 22.69 -31.60
C HIS A 744 -3.99 21.38 -32.36
N HIS A 745 -3.80 21.40 -33.68
CA HIS A 745 -3.59 20.17 -34.43
C HIS A 745 -2.16 19.67 -34.18
N CYS A 746 -2.01 18.68 -33.30
CA CYS A 746 -0.72 18.14 -32.88
C CYS A 746 -0.11 17.23 -33.95
N GLY A 747 -0.93 16.65 -34.83
CA GLY A 747 -0.49 15.67 -35.82
C GLY A 747 -0.17 14.34 -35.17
N LEU A 748 -1.06 13.89 -34.27
CA LEU A 748 -0.94 12.61 -33.58
C LEU A 748 -1.06 11.47 -34.59
N ILE A 749 -0.15 10.50 -34.49
CA ILE A 749 -0.16 9.27 -35.27
C ILE A 749 -0.03 8.11 -34.29
N ALA A 750 -0.88 7.10 -34.45
CA ALA A 750 -0.83 5.86 -33.69
C ALA A 750 -0.81 4.68 -34.67
N GLN A 751 0.27 3.91 -34.66
CA GLN A 751 0.43 2.73 -35.50
C GLN A 751 0.47 1.49 -34.61
N LEU A 752 -0.45 0.56 -34.87
CA LEU A 752 -0.50 -0.70 -34.15
C LEU A 752 0.49 -1.69 -34.77
N GLU A 753 1.30 -2.29 -33.93
CA GLU A 753 2.35 -3.22 -34.31
C GLU A 753 2.17 -4.54 -33.54
N ARG A 754 2.53 -5.64 -34.19
CA ARG A 754 2.40 -6.99 -33.63
C ARG A 754 3.72 -7.73 -33.74
N GLU A 755 4.19 -8.28 -32.62
CA GLU A 755 5.34 -9.17 -32.55
C GLU A 755 4.90 -10.47 -31.86
N GLY A 756 4.65 -11.53 -32.64
CA GLY A 756 4.06 -12.76 -32.12
C GLY A 756 2.62 -12.53 -31.62
N ASP A 757 2.38 -12.77 -30.33
CA ASP A 757 1.10 -12.52 -29.65
C ASP A 757 1.06 -11.18 -28.89
N ASP A 758 2.18 -10.46 -28.87
CA ASP A 758 2.31 -9.17 -28.21
C ASP A 758 1.95 -8.03 -29.15
N TRP A 759 1.24 -7.03 -28.59
CA TRP A 759 0.82 -5.83 -29.29
C TRP A 759 1.51 -4.60 -28.71
N SER A 760 1.89 -3.67 -29.58
CA SER A 760 2.41 -2.36 -29.20
C SER A 760 1.89 -1.25 -30.10
N LEU A 761 1.88 -0.02 -29.58
CA LEU A 761 1.57 1.19 -30.34
C LEU A 761 2.84 2.00 -30.55
N ALA A 762 3.19 2.29 -31.80
CA ALA A 762 4.16 3.31 -32.17
C ALA A 762 3.45 4.66 -32.30
N LEU A 763 3.78 5.59 -31.42
CA LEU A 763 3.14 6.90 -31.30
C LEU A 763 4.10 8.00 -31.70
N SER A 764 3.66 8.91 -32.58
CA SER A 764 4.44 10.10 -32.94
C SER A 764 3.56 11.33 -33.03
N THR A 765 4.18 12.51 -32.95
CA THR A 765 3.48 13.79 -33.07
C THR A 765 4.34 14.79 -33.84
N ARG A 766 3.70 15.74 -34.55
CA ARG A 766 4.41 16.84 -35.23
C ARG A 766 4.67 18.02 -34.29
N ARG A 767 3.73 18.29 -33.39
CA ARG A 767 3.81 19.29 -32.32
C ARG A 767 3.68 18.59 -30.97
N LEU A 768 4.35 19.08 -29.94
CA LEU A 768 4.28 18.54 -28.58
C LEU A 768 2.82 18.25 -28.17
N ALA A 769 2.56 16.99 -27.83
CA ALA A 769 1.30 16.52 -27.30
C ALA A 769 1.43 16.36 -25.78
N GLN A 770 0.58 17.06 -25.03
CA GLN A 770 0.59 17.06 -23.57
C GLN A 770 -0.31 15.95 -23.02
N SER A 771 0.19 15.25 -22.00
CA SER A 771 -0.55 14.22 -21.24
C SER A 771 -1.35 13.27 -22.15
N VAL A 772 -0.63 12.63 -23.08
CA VAL A 772 -1.16 11.69 -24.06
C VAL A 772 -1.86 10.52 -23.37
N GLU A 773 -3.13 10.32 -23.68
CA GLU A 773 -3.98 9.24 -23.19
C GLU A 773 -4.18 8.20 -24.28
N ILE A 774 -4.08 6.92 -23.93
CA ILE A 774 -4.40 5.79 -24.82
C ILE A 774 -5.68 5.13 -24.31
N VAL A 775 -6.73 5.15 -25.13
CA VAL A 775 -8.07 4.66 -24.77
C VAL A 775 -8.39 3.41 -25.58
N ASP A 776 -8.56 2.30 -24.87
CA ASP A 776 -8.96 1.02 -25.45
C ASP A 776 -9.85 0.28 -24.45
N ALA A 777 -10.86 -0.45 -24.93
CA ALA A 777 -11.78 -1.18 -24.07
C ALA A 777 -11.16 -2.49 -23.52
N GLY A 778 -10.43 -3.20 -24.37
CA GLY A 778 -9.92 -4.54 -24.09
C GLY A 778 -8.45 -4.60 -23.69
N TRP A 779 -7.70 -3.52 -23.92
CA TRP A 779 -6.24 -3.50 -23.73
C TRP A 779 -5.77 -2.31 -22.89
N ARG A 780 -5.02 -2.59 -21.82
CA ARG A 780 -4.39 -1.58 -20.97
C ARG A 780 -3.01 -1.23 -21.54
N PRO A 781 -2.68 0.03 -21.80
CA PRO A 781 -1.32 0.41 -22.17
C PRO A 781 -0.36 0.22 -20.99
N GLU A 782 0.88 -0.16 -21.25
CA GLU A 782 1.96 -0.18 -20.25
C GLU A 782 2.13 1.21 -19.63
N ARG A 783 1.95 2.26 -20.43
CA ARG A 783 2.09 3.67 -20.02
C ARG A 783 1.03 4.52 -20.71
N SER A 784 0.45 5.44 -19.96
CA SER A 784 -0.48 6.47 -20.44
C SER A 784 -0.17 7.79 -19.72
N TRP A 785 -0.91 8.84 -20.04
CA TRP A 785 -0.86 10.16 -19.41
C TRP A 785 0.54 10.80 -19.40
N PHE A 786 1.29 10.69 -20.51
CA PHE A 786 2.66 11.20 -20.64
C PHE A 786 2.79 12.28 -21.72
N HIS A 787 3.77 13.17 -21.63
CA HIS A 787 4.07 14.11 -22.73
C HIS A 787 4.83 13.41 -23.86
N LEU A 788 4.51 13.78 -25.10
CA LEU A 788 5.17 13.30 -26.32
C LEU A 788 5.71 14.50 -27.10
N ALA A 789 7.03 14.59 -27.23
CA ALA A 789 7.69 15.62 -28.03
C ALA A 789 7.79 15.20 -29.50
N PRO A 790 7.94 16.15 -30.45
CA PRO A 790 8.25 15.82 -31.83
C PRO A 790 9.56 15.05 -31.94
N GLY A 791 9.61 14.05 -32.83
CA GLY A 791 10.81 13.24 -33.04
C GLY A 791 10.49 11.78 -33.31
N GLU A 792 11.33 10.89 -32.77
CA GLU A 792 11.22 9.45 -32.95
C GLU A 792 9.92 8.89 -32.36
N PRO A 793 9.25 7.95 -33.04
CA PRO A 793 8.07 7.30 -32.51
C PRO A 793 8.35 6.60 -31.18
N ARG A 794 7.46 6.80 -30.21
CA ARG A 794 7.50 6.11 -28.92
C ARG A 794 6.66 4.85 -28.97
N ARG A 795 7.28 3.71 -28.64
CA ARG A 795 6.62 2.41 -28.61
C ARG A 795 6.04 2.12 -27.22
N ILE A 796 4.76 1.77 -27.15
CA ILE A 796 4.04 1.46 -25.91
C ILE A 796 3.43 0.05 -26.01
N ARG A 797 3.80 -0.86 -25.11
CA ARG A 797 3.19 -2.20 -25.08
C ARG A 797 1.74 -2.14 -24.61
N LEU A 798 0.91 -3.03 -25.12
CA LEU A 798 -0.48 -3.23 -24.69
C LEU A 798 -0.63 -4.56 -23.96
N HIS A 799 -1.32 -4.53 -22.83
CA HIS A 799 -1.64 -5.69 -22.01
C HIS A 799 -3.13 -5.98 -22.10
N ARG A 800 -3.50 -7.21 -22.45
CA ARG A 800 -4.91 -7.61 -22.50
C ARG A 800 -5.53 -7.52 -21.10
N ARG A 801 -6.69 -6.86 -20.99
CA ARG A 801 -7.48 -6.83 -19.76
C ARG A 801 -8.14 -8.18 -19.51
N ALA A 802 -8.38 -8.49 -18.24
CA ALA A 802 -9.08 -9.70 -17.85
C ALA A 802 -10.47 -9.78 -18.54
N GLY A 803 -10.77 -10.94 -19.15
CA GLY A 803 -12.04 -11.17 -19.85
C GLY A 803 -12.16 -10.58 -21.27
N ALA A 804 -11.17 -9.82 -21.75
CA ALA A 804 -11.19 -9.30 -23.12
C ALA A 804 -10.77 -10.37 -24.16
N THR A 805 -11.50 -10.47 -25.28
CA THR A 805 -11.28 -11.49 -26.32
C THR A 805 -10.88 -10.93 -27.69
N GLY A 806 -11.03 -9.63 -27.92
CA GLY A 806 -10.68 -8.96 -29.20
C GLY A 806 -9.21 -8.53 -29.32
N GLU A 807 -8.83 -8.15 -30.55
CA GLU A 807 -7.56 -7.45 -30.85
C GLU A 807 -7.64 -5.97 -30.43
N PRO A 808 -6.51 -5.27 -30.27
CA PRO A 808 -6.51 -3.86 -29.90
C PRO A 808 -7.23 -2.99 -30.93
N SER A 809 -8.08 -2.11 -30.44
CA SER A 809 -8.83 -1.15 -31.26
C SER A 809 -9.26 0.01 -30.37
N GLY A 810 -8.67 1.17 -30.60
CA GLY A 810 -8.81 2.30 -29.70
C GLY A 810 -8.40 3.61 -30.35
N GLU A 811 -8.17 4.60 -29.50
CA GLU A 811 -7.69 5.90 -29.93
C GLU A 811 -6.68 6.50 -28.96
N VAL A 812 -5.87 7.40 -29.50
CA VAL A 812 -4.88 8.19 -28.76
C VAL A 812 -5.30 9.64 -28.78
N ARG A 813 -5.27 10.27 -27.61
CA ARG A 813 -5.69 11.65 -27.37
C ARG A 813 -4.60 12.41 -26.63
N ALA A 814 -4.65 13.73 -26.64
CA ALA A 814 -3.80 14.59 -25.82
C ALA A 814 -4.59 15.81 -25.35
N VAL A 815 -4.31 16.32 -24.14
CA VAL A 815 -5.15 17.38 -23.54
C VAL A 815 -5.06 18.72 -24.30
N ASN A 816 -4.00 18.92 -25.06
CA ASN A 816 -3.77 20.09 -25.92
C ASN A 816 -4.03 19.80 -27.42
N ALA A 817 -4.54 18.62 -27.79
CA ALA A 817 -4.82 18.28 -29.19
C ALA A 817 -6.29 18.54 -29.57
N LEU A 818 -6.51 18.96 -30.82
CA LEU A 818 -7.82 18.98 -31.49
C LEU A 818 -8.07 17.67 -32.25
N ASP A 819 -7.01 17.03 -32.72
CA ASP A 819 -6.99 15.76 -33.41
C ASP A 819 -6.91 14.57 -32.44
N ARG A 820 -7.50 13.44 -32.84
CA ARG A 820 -7.37 12.12 -32.20
C ARG A 820 -6.80 11.14 -33.22
N ALA A 821 -5.99 10.19 -32.78
CA ALA A 821 -5.44 9.15 -33.65
C ALA A 821 -6.07 7.80 -33.33
N GLY A 822 -6.94 7.30 -34.21
CA GLY A 822 -7.50 5.95 -34.10
C GLY A 822 -6.51 4.89 -34.55
N TYR A 823 -6.59 3.70 -33.95
CA TYR A 823 -5.85 2.51 -34.37
C TYR A 823 -6.74 1.26 -34.28
N ALA A 824 -6.50 0.28 -35.15
CA ALA A 824 -7.16 -1.02 -35.12
C ALA A 824 -6.27 -2.06 -35.81
N ALA A 825 -6.41 -3.33 -35.43
CA ALA A 825 -5.75 -4.42 -36.14
C ALA A 825 -6.29 -4.56 -37.57
N GLY A 826 -5.40 -4.46 -38.57
CA GLY A 826 -5.73 -4.53 -40.00
C GLY A 826 -6.08 -3.20 -40.68
N ALA A 827 -5.90 -2.06 -39.98
CA ALA A 827 -6.11 -0.71 -40.51
C ALA A 827 -4.83 -0.06 -41.07
#